data_AF-A0A5C9CHA9-F1
#
_entry.id   AF-A0A5C9CHA9-F1
#
_cell.length_a   1.000
_cell.length_b   1.000
_cell.length_c   1.000
_cell.angle_alpha   90.00
_cell.angle_beta   90.00
_cell.angle_gamma   90.00
#
_symmetry.space_group_name_H-M   'P 1'
#
loop_
_entity.id
_entity.type
_entity.pdbx_description
1 polymer ?
#
loop_
_entity_poly.entity_id
_entity_poly.type
_entity_poly.pdbx_seq_one_letter_code
_entity_poly.pdbx_strand_id
1 'polypeptide(L)'
;MLRCASLLVVAGLAFGIVAGGAADSVPTVAEYKAAWHKLTVPGTWDDQSKGVLNDFDGIAWYRAEAKIPAEWQATQVTVATEQIDNAHEAYFNGVKIGAAGAFPPKYESGLKEAKRYVVPSEHIRFGEANVVAIRIYDHDGKGGFKGAAPSVSAGGQTIRMEGPWDFRLGDEVVFAARVDDSNKDKLPSTPASFIKVLASPHSAPVGKAPTDYSPIVPPNEALRTFTVPEDLKLELVLAEPHVKQPLYMTWDERGRLWVVQYLQYPYPAGLKMLSRDAFLRAVYDKVPPPPPLGEPGLDKITIHEDTDGDGVLDKHKTFVDGLNIATSCALDRDGVWVMNPPYLLYYADKNHDDMPDGDPEVHLQGFGLEDTHSVANSLRWGPDGWLYGCQGSTTSSAVMRPGLDKLPVHSMGQIIWRYHPATRRFEIYAEGGGNSFGCEIDAEGRVFSGHNGGDTRGFHYVQGGYSQKGFNKHGPLSNPYAYGYFAMMKHAAVQRFTHNFVIDAGNALPEKYSTDKRFRPVDIKAGPDGAIYVADMYEPQIAHHQHFQGLIDKDNGRIYRLSAKTATPTKQVDLSKKTMAELVEHLQQPNKWQRQTALRLIGQRRDRSVLPTLKKNIAAGTGQFALEYLWATYLLGGLDDTFAQTCLAHKDPLIREWTVRLASDMPLDLAANANTTGRVVPGPRQVQDEHLAGHRFGETRVSIPLARKLVDVAKSETYVRVRSQLASTAKRLPADQALPLINSPTTSTYRCCCGGRSNRRGRRTPRTSPRCSKTRTCGSARSSRSISCRS
;
A
#
# COMPACT_ATOMS: atom_id res chain seq x y z
N MET A 1 -11.50 -54.20 51.85
CA MET A 1 -11.13 -55.34 50.97
C MET A 1 -10.82 -54.75 49.61
N LEU A 2 -9.65 -54.80 48.96
CA LEU A 2 -8.29 -55.35 49.09
C LEU A 2 -7.34 -54.23 48.54
N ARG A 3 -6.33 -53.74 49.28
CA ARG A 3 -4.87 -54.09 49.26
C ARG A 3 -4.18 -53.83 47.90
N CYS A 4 -3.27 -52.84 47.75
CA CYS A 4 -1.88 -52.65 48.26
C CYS A 4 -0.84 -52.96 47.16
N ALA A 5 0.05 -52.01 46.85
CA ALA A 5 1.51 -52.12 47.04
C ALA A 5 2.29 -51.10 46.18
N SER A 6 2.94 -50.16 46.87
CA SER A 6 4.11 -49.42 46.38
C SER A 6 5.34 -50.29 46.56
N LEU A 7 6.27 -50.30 45.59
CA LEU A 7 7.56 -50.96 45.70
C LEU A 7 8.69 -49.97 45.38
N LEU A 8 9.35 -49.52 46.45
CA LEU A 8 10.71 -48.99 46.46
C LEU A 8 11.66 -50.17 46.69
N VAL A 9 12.68 -50.34 45.85
CA VAL A 9 13.91 -51.08 46.20
C VAL A 9 15.12 -50.33 45.67
N VAL A 10 16.08 -50.19 46.57
CA VAL A 10 17.38 -49.51 46.49
C VAL A 10 18.45 -50.46 45.96
N ALA A 11 19.35 -49.95 45.12
CA ALA A 11 20.74 -50.41 44.98
C ALA A 11 21.56 -49.11 44.80
N GLY A 12 22.48 -48.71 45.66
CA GLY A 12 23.59 -49.47 46.23
C GLY A 12 24.86 -49.02 45.49
N LEU A 13 25.43 -47.87 45.85
CA LEU A 13 26.72 -47.41 45.33
C LEU A 13 27.64 -47.02 46.48
N ALA A 14 28.77 -47.73 46.51
CA ALA A 14 29.81 -47.66 47.51
C ALA A 14 30.52 -46.30 47.50
N PHE A 15 30.88 -45.83 48.70
CA PHE A 15 31.77 -44.71 48.92
C PHE A 15 33.17 -45.03 48.38
N GLY A 16 33.56 -44.35 47.30
CA GLY A 16 34.94 -44.14 46.92
C GLY A 16 35.30 -42.67 47.19
N ILE A 17 36.21 -42.44 48.13
CA ILE A 17 36.78 -41.13 48.42
C ILE A 17 37.59 -40.67 47.20
N VAL A 18 37.22 -39.53 46.62
CA VAL A 18 38.12 -38.71 45.80
C VAL A 18 38.11 -37.30 46.36
N ALA A 19 39.33 -36.77 46.53
CA ALA A 19 39.69 -35.56 47.26
C ALA A 19 38.95 -34.29 46.81
N GLY A 20 38.80 -33.35 47.75
CA GLY A 20 38.12 -32.07 47.57
C GLY A 20 38.70 -31.20 46.45
N GLY A 21 37.80 -30.62 45.67
CA GLY A 21 38.05 -29.50 44.76
C GLY A 21 37.41 -28.23 45.32
N ALA A 22 38.10 -27.10 45.15
CA ALA A 22 37.77 -25.79 45.68
C ALA A 22 36.36 -25.29 45.27
N ALA A 23 35.76 -24.44 46.11
CA ALA A 23 34.60 -23.65 45.72
C ALA A 23 35.01 -22.71 44.56
N ASP A 24 34.39 -22.86 43.38
CA ASP A 24 34.65 -22.00 42.23
C ASP A 24 34.40 -20.54 42.59
N SER A 25 35.47 -19.75 42.68
CA SER A 25 35.41 -18.31 42.87
C SER A 25 34.80 -17.64 41.63
N VAL A 26 33.88 -16.69 41.83
CA VAL A 26 33.28 -15.90 40.74
C VAL A 26 34.37 -15.04 40.09
N PRO A 27 34.53 -15.05 38.75
CA PRO A 27 35.55 -14.24 38.08
C PRO A 27 35.35 -12.74 38.31
N THR A 28 36.44 -12.01 38.47
CA THR A 28 36.51 -10.54 38.54
C THR A 28 36.37 -9.90 37.15
N VAL A 29 36.07 -8.60 37.08
CA VAL A 29 36.02 -7.84 35.82
C VAL A 29 37.32 -7.95 35.02
N ALA A 30 38.48 -7.97 35.70
CA ALA A 30 39.78 -8.12 35.05
C ALA A 30 39.94 -9.51 34.40
N GLU A 31 39.44 -10.56 35.05
CA GLU A 31 39.45 -11.93 34.53
C GLU A 31 38.47 -12.10 33.36
N TYR A 32 37.32 -11.41 33.38
CA TYR A 32 36.40 -11.33 32.22
C TYR A 32 37.00 -10.60 31.01
N LYS A 33 37.99 -9.72 31.21
CA LYS A 33 38.77 -9.10 30.12
C LYS A 33 39.93 -9.99 29.65
N ALA A 34 40.57 -10.70 30.57
CA ALA A 34 41.78 -11.48 30.31
C ALA A 34 41.51 -12.81 29.56
N ALA A 35 40.35 -13.43 29.79
CA ALA A 35 40.02 -14.74 29.25
C ALA A 35 38.58 -14.83 28.73
N TRP A 36 38.31 -15.86 27.93
CA TRP A 36 36.97 -16.21 27.49
C TRP A 36 36.25 -17.03 28.57
N HIS A 37 35.00 -16.68 28.83
CA HIS A 37 34.11 -17.34 29.78
C HIS A 37 32.87 -17.87 29.06
N LYS A 38 32.08 -18.72 29.71
CA LYS A 38 30.80 -19.19 29.14
C LYS A 38 29.64 -18.49 29.83
N LEU A 39 28.84 -17.76 29.05
CA LEU A 39 27.55 -17.22 29.51
C LEU A 39 26.41 -17.85 28.70
N THR A 40 25.31 -18.13 29.37
CA THR A 40 24.07 -18.62 28.74
C THR A 40 23.37 -17.47 28.03
N VAL A 41 22.89 -17.76 26.81
CA VAL A 41 22.09 -16.87 25.97
C VAL A 41 20.72 -17.54 25.74
N PRO A 42 19.59 -16.86 26.04
CA PRO A 42 19.52 -15.49 26.55
C PRO A 42 19.86 -15.42 28.05
N GLY A 43 20.16 -14.22 28.52
CA GLY A 43 20.56 -13.94 29.89
C GLY A 43 21.37 -12.66 30.00
N THR A 44 21.26 -11.99 31.16
CA THR A 44 21.99 -10.77 31.48
C THR A 44 23.38 -11.08 32.06
N TRP A 45 24.30 -10.12 31.99
CA TRP A 45 25.65 -10.24 32.53
C TRP A 45 25.64 -10.27 34.05
N ASP A 46 24.85 -9.39 34.65
CA ASP A 46 24.63 -9.18 36.07
C ASP A 46 24.24 -10.47 36.79
N ASP A 47 23.20 -11.13 36.28
CA ASP A 47 22.61 -12.29 36.93
C ASP A 47 23.56 -13.50 36.84
N GLN A 48 24.26 -13.64 35.70
CA GLN A 48 25.16 -14.76 35.46
C GLN A 48 26.57 -14.56 36.06
N SER A 49 26.99 -13.32 36.27
CA SER A 49 28.21 -12.96 36.97
C SER A 49 28.03 -12.82 38.49
N LYS A 50 26.85 -13.16 39.03
CA LYS A 50 26.49 -13.00 40.45
C LYS A 50 26.77 -11.58 40.98
N GLY A 51 26.50 -10.58 40.16
CA GLY A 51 26.64 -9.17 40.53
C GLY A 51 27.98 -8.51 40.21
N VAL A 52 28.98 -9.25 39.72
CA VAL A 52 30.32 -8.69 39.44
C VAL A 52 30.30 -7.68 38.29
N LEU A 53 29.39 -7.83 37.34
CA LEU A 53 29.28 -6.96 36.16
C LEU A 53 28.18 -5.87 36.29
N ASN A 54 27.57 -5.69 37.46
CA ASN A 54 26.42 -4.77 37.63
C ASN A 54 26.69 -3.31 37.26
N ASP A 55 27.93 -2.85 37.45
CA ASP A 55 28.33 -1.47 37.22
C ASP A 55 29.29 -1.34 36.02
N PHE A 56 29.33 -2.35 35.14
CA PHE A 56 30.23 -2.36 33.99
C PHE A 56 29.59 -1.69 32.77
N ASP A 57 29.94 -0.43 32.52
CA ASP A 57 29.67 0.23 31.24
C ASP A 57 30.82 -0.01 30.25
N GLY A 58 30.55 -0.66 29.12
CA GLY A 58 31.59 -0.97 28.15
C GLY A 58 31.19 -1.97 27.09
N ILE A 59 32.20 -2.54 26.42
CA ILE A 59 32.01 -3.43 25.28
C ILE A 59 32.30 -4.87 25.66
N ALA A 60 31.43 -5.76 25.23
CA ALA A 60 31.61 -7.20 25.35
C ALA A 60 31.32 -7.91 24.02
N TRP A 61 31.90 -9.10 23.89
CA TRP A 61 31.70 -9.98 22.77
C TRP A 61 31.06 -11.28 23.21
N TYR A 62 30.09 -11.71 22.42
CA TYR A 62 29.56 -13.06 22.40
C TYR A 62 29.96 -13.74 21.10
N ARG A 63 30.37 -15.01 21.16
CA ARG A 63 30.51 -15.83 19.96
C ARG A 63 30.09 -17.27 20.15
N ALA A 64 29.54 -17.83 19.09
CA ALA A 64 29.19 -19.24 18.96
C ALA A 64 29.29 -19.67 17.49
N GLU A 65 29.18 -20.96 17.25
CA GLU A 65 29.13 -21.54 15.92
C GLU A 65 27.71 -22.00 15.58
N ALA A 66 27.32 -21.84 14.32
CA ALA A 66 26.16 -22.51 13.73
C ALA A 66 26.64 -23.37 12.56
N LYS A 67 26.30 -24.67 12.55
CA LYS A 67 26.59 -25.53 11.41
C LYS A 67 25.53 -25.30 10.33
N ILE A 68 25.90 -24.57 9.29
CA ILE A 68 24.97 -24.20 8.22
C ILE A 68 24.81 -25.39 7.28
N PRO A 69 23.59 -25.92 7.09
CA PRO A 69 23.37 -27.06 6.21
C PRO A 69 23.76 -26.76 4.75
N ALA A 70 24.26 -27.76 4.03
CA ALA A 70 24.70 -27.60 2.64
C ALA A 70 23.54 -27.20 1.73
N GLU A 71 22.35 -27.73 2.01
CA GLU A 71 21.09 -27.46 1.31
C GLU A 71 20.62 -26.00 1.41
N TRP A 72 21.15 -25.20 2.34
CA TRP A 72 20.81 -23.78 2.44
C TRP A 72 21.51 -22.91 1.39
N GLN A 73 22.44 -23.46 0.59
CA GLN A 73 23.23 -22.70 -0.39
C GLN A 73 22.38 -21.93 -1.41
N ALA A 74 21.24 -22.48 -1.79
CA ALA A 74 20.31 -21.83 -2.72
C ALA A 74 19.33 -20.84 -2.05
N THR A 75 19.45 -20.63 -0.73
CA THR A 75 18.52 -19.81 0.04
C THR A 75 19.23 -18.67 0.78
N GLN A 76 18.57 -17.52 0.91
CA GLN A 76 19.12 -16.41 1.67
C GLN A 76 19.20 -16.76 3.17
N VAL A 77 20.42 -16.82 3.69
CA VAL A 77 20.69 -17.03 5.12
C VAL A 77 20.60 -15.70 5.86
N THR A 78 19.93 -15.72 7.00
CA THR A 78 19.79 -14.54 7.86
C THR A 78 20.14 -14.85 9.31
N VAL A 79 20.71 -13.88 10.02
CA VAL A 79 20.89 -13.90 11.48
C VAL A 79 19.86 -12.97 12.10
N ALA A 80 19.06 -13.46 13.04
CA ALA A 80 18.12 -12.64 13.79
C ALA A 80 18.58 -12.42 15.23
N THR A 81 18.39 -11.21 15.75
CA THR A 81 18.63 -10.81 17.13
C THR A 81 17.39 -10.10 17.69
N GLU A 82 17.15 -10.24 19.00
CA GLU A 82 16.00 -9.63 19.65
C GLU A 82 16.36 -9.15 21.06
N GLN A 83 16.00 -7.88 21.35
CA GLN A 83 16.13 -7.25 22.67
C GLN A 83 17.49 -7.51 23.34
N ILE A 84 18.55 -7.18 22.62
CA ILE A 84 19.91 -7.13 23.16
C ILE A 84 20.10 -5.77 23.80
N ASP A 85 20.70 -5.71 24.98
CA ASP A 85 20.80 -4.47 25.72
C ASP A 85 21.58 -3.39 24.97
N ASN A 86 21.13 -2.15 25.16
CA ASN A 86 21.69 -0.94 24.57
C ASN A 86 22.00 -1.12 23.06
N ALA A 87 23.25 -0.99 22.61
CA ALA A 87 23.60 -1.08 21.19
C ALA A 87 24.36 -2.38 20.87
N HIS A 88 24.13 -2.96 19.68
CA HIS A 88 24.89 -4.13 19.24
C HIS A 88 25.23 -4.13 17.75
N GLU A 89 26.28 -4.86 17.41
CA GLU A 89 26.69 -5.20 16.06
C GLU A 89 26.73 -6.72 15.90
N ALA A 90 26.22 -7.21 14.77
CA ALA A 90 26.25 -8.63 14.44
C ALA A 90 27.31 -8.91 13.37
N TYR A 91 28.03 -10.01 13.56
CA TYR A 91 29.11 -10.48 12.69
C TYR A 91 28.92 -11.94 12.30
N PHE A 92 29.36 -12.29 11.10
CA PHE A 92 29.39 -13.65 10.57
C PHE A 92 30.76 -13.94 9.98
N ASN A 93 31.45 -14.97 10.50
CA ASN A 93 32.82 -15.32 10.11
C ASN A 93 33.80 -14.12 10.07
N GLY A 94 33.69 -13.20 11.04
CA GLY A 94 34.52 -12.00 11.13
C GLY A 94 34.03 -10.79 10.34
N VAL A 95 32.99 -10.93 9.50
CA VAL A 95 32.43 -9.82 8.70
C VAL A 95 31.20 -9.24 9.38
N LYS A 96 31.14 -7.91 9.50
CA LYS A 96 29.97 -7.21 10.05
C LYS A 96 28.79 -7.33 9.09
N ILE A 97 27.68 -7.89 9.56
CA ILE A 97 26.43 -8.07 8.77
C ILE A 97 25.34 -7.05 9.13
N GLY A 98 25.49 -6.35 10.24
CA GLY A 98 24.61 -5.23 10.60
C GLY A 98 24.75 -4.77 12.05
N ALA A 99 23.84 -3.88 12.47
CA ALA A 99 23.80 -3.32 13.82
C ALA A 99 22.38 -2.94 14.26
N ALA A 100 22.18 -2.71 15.55
CA ALA A 100 21.01 -2.08 16.16
C ALA A 100 21.47 -1.01 17.15
N GLY A 101 20.84 0.16 17.11
CA GLY A 101 21.36 1.35 17.79
C GLY A 101 22.70 1.83 17.22
N ALA A 102 23.44 2.62 18.00
CA ALA A 102 24.73 3.16 17.63
C ALA A 102 25.70 3.17 18.83
N PHE A 103 26.95 2.79 18.60
CA PHE A 103 28.03 2.88 19.58
C PHE A 103 28.48 4.35 19.74
N PRO A 104 29.18 4.72 20.83
CA PRO A 104 29.77 6.06 21.00
C PRO A 104 30.61 6.50 19.79
N PRO A 105 30.74 7.82 19.52
CA PRO A 105 30.38 8.95 20.39
C PRO A 105 28.92 9.42 20.32
N LYS A 106 28.12 8.94 19.36
CA LYS A 106 26.69 9.24 19.25
C LYS A 106 25.89 7.99 19.63
N TYR A 107 25.85 7.70 20.92
CA TYR A 107 25.16 6.53 21.44
C TYR A 107 23.66 6.59 21.15
N GLU A 108 23.11 5.49 20.63
CA GLU A 108 21.67 5.27 20.49
C GLU A 108 21.34 3.83 20.91
N SER A 109 20.34 3.66 21.77
CA SER A 109 19.91 2.33 22.22
C SER A 109 19.17 1.58 21.10
N GLY A 110 19.58 0.34 20.83
CA GLY A 110 18.93 -0.65 19.96
C GLY A 110 18.03 -1.66 20.70
N LEU A 111 17.83 -1.53 22.02
CA LEU A 111 17.12 -2.52 22.86
C LEU A 111 15.70 -2.87 22.36
N LYS A 112 14.99 -1.92 21.73
CA LYS A 112 13.62 -2.16 21.22
C LYS A 112 13.56 -2.77 19.82
N GLU A 113 14.71 -3.05 19.20
CA GLU A 113 14.78 -3.47 17.81
C GLU A 113 15.01 -5.00 17.70
N ALA A 114 14.00 -5.73 17.22
CA ALA A 114 14.26 -7.04 16.62
C ALA A 114 14.88 -6.81 15.23
N LYS A 115 16.09 -7.33 15.00
CA LYS A 115 16.79 -7.18 13.73
C LYS A 115 16.99 -8.52 13.05
N ARG A 116 17.00 -8.48 11.72
CA ARG A 116 17.37 -9.61 10.87
C ARG A 116 18.39 -9.12 9.86
N TYR A 117 19.56 -9.73 9.88
CA TYR A 117 20.71 -9.39 9.05
C TYR A 117 20.86 -10.43 7.95
N VAL A 118 20.93 -10.00 6.71
CA VAL A 118 21.27 -10.88 5.59
C VAL A 118 22.76 -11.18 5.66
N VAL A 119 23.11 -12.46 5.58
CA VAL A 119 24.52 -12.88 5.46
C VAL A 119 24.84 -13.04 3.98
N PRO A 120 25.80 -12.27 3.42
CA PRO A 120 26.23 -12.46 2.04
C PRO A 120 26.77 -13.88 1.84
N SER A 121 26.32 -14.55 0.79
CA SER A 121 26.60 -15.98 0.56
C SER A 121 28.09 -16.31 0.44
N GLU A 122 28.90 -15.36 -0.04
CA GLU A 122 30.36 -15.46 -0.16
C GLU A 122 31.07 -15.57 1.21
N HIS A 123 30.39 -15.20 2.30
CA HIS A 123 30.92 -15.30 3.66
C HIS A 123 30.43 -16.55 4.39
N ILE A 124 29.65 -17.42 3.73
CA ILE A 124 29.07 -18.63 4.33
C ILE A 124 29.82 -19.87 3.82
N ARG A 125 30.19 -20.74 4.76
CA ARG A 125 30.67 -22.09 4.43
C ARG A 125 29.54 -23.08 4.65
N PHE A 126 28.80 -23.37 3.59
CA PHE A 126 27.72 -24.35 3.59
C PHE A 126 28.26 -25.76 3.87
N GLY A 127 27.59 -26.51 4.73
CA GLY A 127 28.04 -27.82 5.23
C GLY A 127 28.99 -27.76 6.44
N GLU A 128 29.49 -26.57 6.78
CA GLU A 128 30.47 -26.36 7.85
C GLU A 128 29.93 -25.54 9.03
N ALA A 129 30.68 -25.54 10.13
CA ALA A 129 30.48 -24.59 11.23
C ALA A 129 30.90 -23.18 10.81
N ASN A 130 30.05 -22.20 11.12
CA ASN A 130 30.27 -20.79 10.85
C ASN A 130 30.15 -20.01 12.16
N VAL A 131 31.02 -19.02 12.37
CA VAL A 131 31.03 -18.21 13.59
C VAL A 131 29.99 -17.11 13.48
N VAL A 132 29.08 -17.04 14.46
CA VAL A 132 28.20 -15.91 14.70
C VAL A 132 28.72 -15.19 15.93
N ALA A 133 29.00 -13.90 15.79
CA ALA A 133 29.49 -13.08 16.89
C ALA A 133 28.65 -11.82 17.06
N ILE A 134 28.35 -11.46 18.31
CA ILE A 134 27.61 -10.26 18.67
C ILE A 134 28.51 -9.41 19.56
N ARG A 135 28.76 -8.18 19.11
CA ARG A 135 29.44 -7.15 19.89
C ARG A 135 28.39 -6.27 20.52
N ILE A 136 28.41 -6.11 21.84
CA ILE A 136 27.42 -5.34 22.59
C ILE A 136 28.14 -4.20 23.28
N TYR A 137 27.58 -3.00 23.21
CA TYR A 137 27.95 -1.87 24.04
C TYR A 137 26.87 -1.64 25.08
N ASP A 138 27.23 -1.86 26.33
CA ASP A 138 26.43 -1.59 27.51
C ASP A 138 26.76 -0.19 28.03
N HIS A 139 25.73 0.61 28.24
CA HIS A 139 25.81 2.00 28.67
C HIS A 139 25.10 2.22 30.00
N ASP A 140 24.04 1.46 30.27
CA ASP A 140 23.22 1.58 31.45
C ASP A 140 22.31 0.35 31.66
N GLY A 141 22.17 -0.06 32.92
CA GLY A 141 21.31 -1.18 33.29
C GLY A 141 22.01 -2.52 33.16
N LYS A 142 21.22 -3.60 32.98
CA LYS A 142 21.74 -4.97 32.94
C LYS A 142 22.15 -5.39 31.53
N GLY A 143 23.43 -5.36 31.21
CA GLY A 143 23.95 -5.79 29.91
C GLY A 143 23.58 -7.23 29.51
N GLY A 144 23.61 -7.52 28.20
CA GLY A 144 23.40 -8.86 27.66
C GLY A 144 22.09 -9.05 26.88
N PHE A 145 21.56 -10.28 26.87
CA PHE A 145 20.39 -10.64 26.05
C PHE A 145 19.13 -10.65 26.90
N LYS A 146 18.23 -9.68 26.69
CA LYS A 146 16.93 -9.55 27.39
C LYS A 146 15.78 -10.21 26.62
N GLY A 147 15.96 -10.52 25.34
CA GLY A 147 14.98 -11.17 24.47
C GLY A 147 15.33 -12.61 24.12
N ALA A 148 14.81 -13.09 22.98
CA ALA A 148 15.12 -14.43 22.48
C ALA A 148 16.59 -14.57 22.08
N ALA A 149 17.14 -15.79 22.19
CA ALA A 149 18.47 -16.10 21.69
C ALA A 149 18.57 -15.81 20.18
N PRO A 150 19.78 -15.44 19.68
CA PRO A 150 20.00 -15.32 18.25
C PRO A 150 19.63 -16.59 17.48
N SER A 151 19.25 -16.42 16.22
CA SER A 151 18.96 -17.56 15.34
C SER A 151 19.51 -17.34 13.94
N VAL A 152 19.92 -18.43 13.29
CA VAL A 152 20.31 -18.44 11.88
C VAL A 152 19.25 -19.15 11.08
N SER A 153 18.67 -18.50 10.08
CA SER A 153 17.50 -19.02 9.36
C SER A 153 17.66 -18.93 7.85
N ALA A 154 17.22 -19.97 7.15
CA ALA A 154 17.06 -20.00 5.70
C ALA A 154 15.96 -21.01 5.34
N GLY A 155 15.20 -20.76 4.27
CA GLY A 155 14.31 -21.77 3.66
C GLY A 155 13.21 -22.31 4.57
N GLY A 156 12.70 -21.50 5.50
CA GLY A 156 11.70 -21.94 6.48
C GLY A 156 12.25 -22.85 7.58
N GLN A 157 13.57 -22.98 7.66
CA GLN A 157 14.29 -23.67 8.73
C GLN A 157 15.09 -22.67 9.57
N THR A 158 15.34 -23.00 10.83
CA THR A 158 16.08 -22.15 11.76
C THR A 158 16.97 -22.98 12.67
N ILE A 159 18.15 -22.45 12.97
CA ILE A 159 19.02 -22.90 14.04
C ILE A 159 18.89 -21.88 15.16
N ARG A 160 18.23 -22.26 16.26
CA ARG A 160 18.18 -21.44 17.48
C ARG A 160 19.47 -21.63 18.25
N MET A 161 20.13 -20.53 18.59
CA MET A 161 21.42 -20.54 19.26
C MET A 161 21.24 -20.27 20.76
N GLU A 162 20.28 -20.94 21.38
CA GLU A 162 20.00 -20.85 22.83
C GLU A 162 20.92 -21.81 23.59
N GLY A 163 21.61 -21.29 24.61
CA GLY A 163 22.55 -22.06 25.42
C GLY A 163 23.85 -21.31 25.67
N PRO A 164 24.94 -22.01 26.02
CA PRO A 164 26.21 -21.36 26.37
C PRO A 164 26.86 -20.74 25.13
N TRP A 165 27.31 -19.50 25.24
CA TRP A 165 28.15 -18.80 24.27
C TRP A 165 29.47 -18.41 24.94
N ASP A 166 30.54 -18.28 24.15
CA ASP A 166 31.77 -17.66 24.65
C ASP A 166 31.55 -16.17 24.81
N PHE A 167 31.92 -15.67 25.97
CA PHE A 167 31.76 -14.30 26.41
C PHE A 167 33.11 -13.73 26.86
N ARG A 168 33.40 -12.50 26.45
CA ARG A 168 34.59 -11.78 26.89
C ARG A 168 34.38 -10.28 26.83
N LEU A 169 34.87 -9.56 27.84
CA LEU A 169 34.93 -8.10 27.83
C LEU A 169 36.10 -7.60 26.98
N GLY A 170 35.89 -6.52 26.25
CA GLY A 170 36.92 -5.91 25.40
C GLY A 170 36.39 -5.54 24.02
N ASP A 171 37.25 -4.93 23.21
CA ASP A 171 36.86 -4.34 21.94
C ASP A 171 37.82 -4.66 20.78
N GLU A 172 38.30 -5.91 20.72
CA GLU A 172 39.14 -6.36 19.61
C GLU A 172 38.27 -7.01 18.54
N VAL A 173 38.23 -6.43 17.33
CA VAL A 173 37.44 -6.95 16.19
C VAL A 173 37.82 -8.39 15.81
N VAL A 174 39.06 -8.82 16.11
CA VAL A 174 39.51 -10.21 15.90
C VAL A 174 38.61 -11.21 16.62
N PHE A 175 37.91 -10.82 17.69
CA PHE A 175 36.98 -11.67 18.43
C PHE A 175 35.77 -12.14 17.61
N ALA A 176 35.45 -11.48 16.49
CA ALA A 176 34.44 -11.93 15.55
C ALA A 176 34.93 -13.02 14.57
N ALA A 177 36.25 -13.20 14.44
CA ALA A 177 36.84 -14.00 13.39
C ALA A 177 36.72 -15.51 13.64
N ARG A 178 36.91 -16.28 12.57
CA ARG A 178 37.15 -17.73 12.69
C ARG A 178 38.53 -17.99 13.27
N VAL A 179 38.66 -19.12 13.97
CA VAL A 179 39.95 -19.56 14.49
C VAL A 179 40.83 -20.03 13.33
N ASP A 180 42.06 -19.52 13.27
CA ASP A 180 43.14 -19.94 12.39
C ASP A 180 44.50 -19.83 13.11
N ASP A 181 45.57 -20.26 12.45
CA ASP A 181 46.92 -20.27 13.06
C ASP A 181 47.43 -18.89 13.47
N SER A 182 46.93 -17.81 12.85
CA SER A 182 47.35 -16.43 13.14
C SER A 182 46.63 -15.82 14.34
N ASN A 183 45.50 -16.38 14.76
CA ASN A 183 44.66 -15.81 15.82
C ASN A 183 44.26 -16.79 16.94
N LYS A 184 44.72 -18.05 16.88
CA LYS A 184 44.42 -19.11 17.86
C LYS A 184 44.76 -18.76 19.31
N ASP A 185 45.74 -17.90 19.55
CA ASP A 185 46.12 -17.49 20.91
C ASP A 185 45.14 -16.47 21.52
N LYS A 186 44.32 -15.81 20.68
CA LYS A 186 43.34 -14.78 21.11
C LYS A 186 41.91 -15.30 21.18
N LEU A 187 41.64 -16.41 20.50
CA LEU A 187 40.30 -16.96 20.32
C LEU A 187 40.14 -18.28 21.08
N PRO A 188 38.94 -18.62 21.56
CA PRO A 188 38.69 -19.92 22.17
C PRO A 188 38.98 -21.03 21.15
N SER A 189 39.60 -22.11 21.62
CA SER A 189 39.94 -23.28 20.80
C SER A 189 38.71 -24.00 20.24
N THR A 190 37.55 -23.92 20.91
CA THR A 190 36.28 -24.45 20.39
C THR A 190 35.08 -23.71 20.99
N PRO A 191 34.39 -22.85 20.21
CA PRO A 191 33.17 -22.23 20.69
C PRO A 191 31.98 -23.20 20.71
N ALA A 192 30.91 -22.84 21.41
CA ALA A 192 29.70 -23.67 21.42
C ALA A 192 29.10 -23.77 20.00
N SER A 193 28.76 -24.97 19.56
CA SER A 193 28.32 -25.23 18.18
C SER A 193 26.88 -25.71 18.13
N PHE A 194 26.02 -24.96 17.44
CA PHE A 194 24.59 -25.20 17.30
C PHE A 194 24.31 -25.86 15.95
N ILE A 195 23.81 -27.09 15.99
CA ILE A 195 23.60 -27.94 14.80
C ILE A 195 22.13 -28.32 14.58
N LYS A 196 21.26 -28.09 15.57
CA LYS A 196 19.86 -28.52 15.51
C LYS A 196 19.07 -27.61 14.60
N VAL A 197 18.78 -28.09 13.40
CA VAL A 197 17.87 -27.46 12.46
C VAL A 197 16.43 -27.75 12.89
N LEU A 198 15.68 -26.70 13.16
CA LEU A 198 14.26 -26.75 13.44
C LEU A 198 13.51 -26.25 12.20
N ALA A 199 12.29 -26.72 11.99
CA ALA A 199 11.35 -25.92 11.22
C ALA A 199 11.23 -24.57 11.92
N SER A 200 11.38 -23.47 11.18
CA SER A 200 11.15 -22.13 11.74
C SER A 200 9.78 -22.15 12.40
N PRO A 201 9.68 -21.79 13.69
CA PRO A 201 8.38 -21.57 14.29
C PRO A 201 7.71 -20.54 13.40
N HIS A 202 6.56 -20.89 12.85
CA HIS A 202 5.64 -19.91 12.35
C HIS A 202 5.58 -18.79 13.38
N SER A 203 5.70 -17.54 12.91
CA SER A 203 5.35 -16.34 13.65
C SER A 203 4.16 -16.60 14.58
N ALA A 204 4.39 -16.59 15.90
CA ALA A 204 3.41 -16.86 16.96
C ALA A 204 2.73 -18.24 16.88
N PRO A 205 2.19 -18.78 18.00
CA PRO A 205 1.09 -19.71 17.88
C PRO A 205 0.01 -18.94 17.13
N VAL A 206 -0.21 -19.35 15.89
CA VAL A 206 -1.55 -19.54 15.36
C VAL A 206 -2.48 -19.85 16.55
N GLY A 207 -3.31 -18.90 16.94
CA GLY A 207 -4.45 -19.23 17.80
C GLY A 207 -5.20 -20.37 17.12
N LYS A 208 -5.65 -21.38 17.89
CA LYS A 208 -6.58 -22.39 17.36
C LYS A 208 -7.61 -21.68 16.49
N ALA A 209 -7.78 -22.14 15.24
CA ALA A 209 -8.93 -21.74 14.44
C ALA A 209 -10.18 -21.88 15.33
N PRO A 210 -11.04 -20.85 15.43
CA PRO A 210 -12.30 -21.00 16.13
C PRO A 210 -13.00 -22.24 15.58
N THR A 211 -13.37 -23.15 16.47
CA THR A 211 -14.16 -24.35 16.11
C THR A 211 -15.62 -24.00 15.83
N ASP A 212 -16.01 -22.73 15.98
CA ASP A 212 -17.36 -22.22 15.74
C ASP A 212 -17.46 -21.65 14.31
N TYR A 213 -17.47 -22.55 13.33
CA TYR A 213 -17.99 -22.20 12.01
C TYR A 213 -19.51 -22.10 12.16
N SER A 214 -20.02 -20.88 12.25
CA SER A 214 -21.47 -20.67 12.22
C SER A 214 -22.06 -21.35 10.97
N PRO A 215 -23.25 -21.97 11.08
CA PRO A 215 -23.85 -22.69 9.96
C PRO A 215 -24.09 -21.75 8.77
N ILE A 216 -24.07 -22.31 7.57
CA ILE A 216 -24.48 -21.60 6.35
C ILE A 216 -25.98 -21.29 6.49
N VAL A 217 -26.34 -20.02 6.41
CA VAL A 217 -27.72 -19.55 6.31
C VAL A 217 -28.16 -19.73 4.86
N PRO A 218 -29.24 -20.45 4.53
CA PRO A 218 -29.73 -20.56 3.16
C PRO A 218 -30.09 -19.20 2.54
N PRO A 219 -29.95 -18.99 1.21
CA PRO A 219 -30.23 -17.70 0.57
C PRO A 219 -31.64 -17.16 0.85
N ASN A 220 -32.66 -18.02 0.85
CA ASN A 220 -34.04 -17.67 1.15
C ASN A 220 -34.30 -17.25 2.61
N GLU A 221 -33.34 -17.51 3.52
CA GLU A 221 -33.41 -17.08 4.92
C GLU A 221 -32.49 -15.87 5.20
N ALA A 222 -31.57 -15.54 4.29
CA ALA A 222 -30.54 -14.52 4.48
C ALA A 222 -31.12 -13.16 4.89
N LEU A 223 -32.20 -12.69 4.25
CA LEU A 223 -32.80 -11.39 4.58
C LEU A 223 -33.33 -11.31 6.02
N ARG A 224 -33.70 -12.44 6.65
CA ARG A 224 -34.19 -12.49 8.03
C ARG A 224 -33.09 -12.27 9.05
N THR A 225 -31.83 -12.41 8.66
CA THR A 225 -30.70 -12.18 9.57
C THR A 225 -30.42 -10.69 9.71
N PHE A 226 -30.87 -9.85 8.78
CA PHE A 226 -30.60 -8.41 8.78
C PHE A 226 -31.68 -7.60 9.51
N THR A 227 -31.25 -6.56 10.19
CA THR A 227 -32.09 -5.47 10.66
C THR A 227 -31.68 -4.20 9.93
N VAL A 228 -32.63 -3.57 9.23
CA VAL A 228 -32.41 -2.32 8.49
C VAL A 228 -33.25 -1.18 9.07
N PRO A 229 -32.79 0.08 8.97
CA PRO A 229 -33.60 1.26 9.28
C PRO A 229 -34.97 1.24 8.57
N GLU A 230 -36.00 1.82 9.20
CA GLU A 230 -37.40 1.76 8.72
C GLU A 230 -37.62 2.39 7.34
N ASP A 231 -36.77 3.35 6.97
CA ASP A 231 -36.78 4.08 5.70
C ASP A 231 -36.03 3.35 4.57
N LEU A 232 -35.36 2.23 4.86
CA LEU A 232 -34.61 1.43 3.91
C LEU A 232 -35.26 0.06 3.68
N LYS A 233 -35.02 -0.50 2.49
CA LYS A 233 -35.33 -1.89 2.14
C LYS A 233 -34.05 -2.59 1.66
N LEU A 234 -33.87 -3.84 2.10
CA LEU A 234 -32.79 -4.72 1.66
C LEU A 234 -33.38 -5.88 0.87
N GLU A 235 -32.79 -6.15 -0.28
CA GLU A 235 -33.22 -7.19 -1.22
C GLU A 235 -32.02 -8.08 -1.54
N LEU A 236 -32.24 -9.40 -1.64
CA LEU A 236 -31.23 -10.33 -2.13
C LEU A 236 -31.38 -10.40 -3.66
N VAL A 237 -30.40 -9.89 -4.39
CA VAL A 237 -30.48 -9.78 -5.87
C VAL A 237 -29.76 -10.91 -6.59
N LEU A 238 -28.76 -11.52 -5.95
CA LEU A 238 -28.02 -12.63 -6.52
C LEU A 238 -27.45 -13.50 -5.39
N ALA A 239 -27.47 -14.81 -5.59
CA ALA A 239 -26.94 -15.79 -4.65
C ALA A 239 -26.42 -17.02 -5.41
N GLU A 240 -25.95 -18.00 -4.65
CA GLU A 240 -25.59 -19.32 -5.15
C GLU A 240 -26.78 -19.99 -5.87
N PRO A 241 -26.57 -20.74 -6.97
CA PRO A 241 -25.29 -21.08 -7.59
C PRO A 241 -24.76 -20.03 -8.60
N HIS A 242 -25.49 -18.95 -8.84
CA HIS A 242 -25.19 -17.98 -9.91
C HIS A 242 -24.00 -17.08 -9.58
N VAL A 243 -23.77 -16.80 -8.30
CA VAL A 243 -22.59 -16.08 -7.81
C VAL A 243 -21.97 -16.82 -6.63
N LYS A 244 -20.64 -16.87 -6.62
CA LYS A 244 -19.81 -17.47 -5.57
C LYS A 244 -18.59 -16.58 -5.37
N GLN A 245 -18.18 -16.36 -4.13
CA GLN A 245 -17.02 -15.52 -3.78
C GLN A 245 -16.96 -14.19 -4.56
N PRO A 246 -18.04 -13.39 -4.62
CA PRO A 246 -18.02 -12.12 -5.35
C PRO A 246 -17.01 -11.17 -4.70
N LEU A 247 -16.02 -10.73 -5.46
CA LEU A 247 -14.96 -9.82 -4.98
C LEU A 247 -15.14 -8.39 -5.48
N TYR A 248 -15.64 -8.22 -6.70
CA TYR A 248 -15.75 -6.91 -7.35
C TYR A 248 -17.00 -6.85 -8.23
N MET A 249 -17.72 -5.73 -8.17
CA MET A 249 -18.90 -5.44 -8.99
C MET A 249 -18.72 -4.19 -9.85
N THR A 250 -19.33 -4.19 -11.04
CA THR A 250 -19.52 -3.00 -11.88
C THR A 250 -20.76 -3.16 -12.77
N TRP A 251 -21.14 -2.13 -13.52
CA TRP A 251 -22.24 -2.19 -14.48
C TRP A 251 -21.84 -1.66 -15.84
N ASP A 252 -22.32 -2.31 -16.89
CA ASP A 252 -22.22 -1.82 -18.26
C ASP A 252 -23.27 -0.76 -18.56
N GLU A 253 -23.14 -0.08 -19.70
CA GLU A 253 -24.05 0.96 -20.17
C GLU A 253 -25.49 0.51 -20.43
N ARG A 254 -25.75 -0.81 -20.43
CA ARG A 254 -27.10 -1.38 -20.50
C ARG A 254 -27.72 -1.57 -19.11
N GLY A 255 -26.93 -1.37 -18.05
CA GLY A 255 -27.32 -1.52 -16.65
C GLY A 255 -27.15 -2.94 -16.10
N ARG A 256 -26.52 -3.85 -16.85
CA ARG A 256 -26.31 -5.23 -16.40
C ARG A 256 -25.19 -5.27 -15.37
N LEU A 257 -25.32 -6.13 -14.37
CA LEU A 257 -24.36 -6.31 -13.29
C LEU A 257 -23.23 -7.26 -13.74
N TRP A 258 -21.99 -6.80 -13.63
CA TRP A 258 -20.79 -7.59 -13.89
C TRP A 258 -20.08 -7.92 -12.59
N VAL A 259 -19.71 -9.18 -12.38
CA VAL A 259 -19.15 -9.68 -11.12
C VAL A 259 -17.86 -10.45 -11.38
N VAL A 260 -16.79 -10.10 -10.67
CA VAL A 260 -15.58 -10.93 -10.56
C VAL A 260 -15.76 -11.92 -9.42
N GLN A 261 -15.70 -13.21 -9.71
CA GLN A 261 -15.80 -14.31 -8.74
C GLN A 261 -14.39 -14.83 -8.45
N TYR A 262 -13.93 -14.71 -7.20
CA TYR A 262 -12.54 -14.92 -6.78
C TYR A 262 -12.26 -16.34 -6.27
N LEU A 263 -12.64 -17.33 -7.08
CA LEU A 263 -12.65 -18.77 -6.76
C LEU A 263 -11.25 -19.41 -6.68
N GLN A 264 -10.24 -18.82 -7.31
CA GLN A 264 -8.86 -19.33 -7.30
C GLN A 264 -8.18 -19.08 -5.96
N TYR A 265 -8.54 -18.00 -5.29
CA TYR A 265 -7.96 -17.55 -4.04
C TYR A 265 -7.83 -18.68 -2.99
N PRO A 266 -6.72 -18.75 -2.22
CA PRO A 266 -5.68 -17.73 -2.05
C PRO A 266 -4.37 -18.00 -2.78
N TYR A 267 -4.26 -19.13 -3.48
CA TYR A 267 -3.02 -19.55 -4.10
C TYR A 267 -3.13 -19.45 -5.62
N PRO A 268 -2.20 -18.77 -6.31
CA PRO A 268 -2.24 -18.70 -7.77
C PRO A 268 -2.12 -20.10 -8.38
N ALA A 269 -2.91 -20.40 -9.42
CA ALA A 269 -2.82 -21.65 -10.15
C ALA A 269 -1.46 -21.80 -10.84
N GLY A 270 -0.97 -23.04 -10.94
CA GLY A 270 0.27 -23.37 -11.64
C GLY A 270 1.58 -22.92 -10.97
N LEU A 271 1.51 -22.35 -9.77
CA LEU A 271 2.69 -21.89 -9.01
C LEU A 271 2.94 -22.73 -7.76
N LYS A 272 4.22 -23.00 -7.50
CA LYS A 272 4.67 -23.63 -6.26
C LYS A 272 5.29 -22.57 -5.35
N MET A 273 4.68 -22.34 -4.19
CA MET A 273 5.26 -21.48 -3.17
C MET A 273 6.51 -22.15 -2.59
N LEU A 274 7.66 -21.50 -2.76
CA LEU A 274 8.96 -21.97 -2.30
C LEU A 274 9.24 -21.55 -0.86
N SER A 275 8.88 -20.32 -0.50
CA SER A 275 9.11 -19.78 0.84
C SER A 275 8.19 -18.60 1.14
N ARG A 276 8.21 -18.17 2.40
CA ARG A 276 7.64 -16.89 2.85
C ARG A 276 8.65 -16.17 3.73
N ASP A 277 8.63 -14.84 3.65
CA ASP A 277 9.42 -14.00 4.55
C ASP A 277 8.66 -13.67 5.86
N ALA A 278 9.30 -12.87 6.73
CA ALA A 278 8.72 -12.45 8.01
C ALA A 278 7.45 -11.57 7.88
N PHE A 279 7.19 -11.03 6.69
CA PHE A 279 6.03 -10.22 6.39
C PHE A 279 4.96 -10.97 5.60
N LEU A 280 5.09 -12.31 5.53
CA LEU A 280 4.21 -13.25 4.83
C LEU A 280 4.25 -13.12 3.30
N ARG A 281 5.26 -12.46 2.72
CA ARG A 281 5.45 -12.39 1.26
C ARG A 281 5.90 -13.74 0.74
N ALA A 282 5.09 -14.34 -0.12
CA ALA A 282 5.39 -15.58 -0.82
C ALA A 282 6.43 -15.37 -1.91
N VAL A 283 7.34 -16.33 -2.03
CA VAL A 283 8.22 -16.51 -3.17
C VAL A 283 7.73 -17.74 -3.92
N TYR A 284 7.48 -17.60 -5.22
CA TYR A 284 7.07 -18.69 -6.09
C TYR A 284 8.24 -19.14 -6.97
N ASP A 285 8.13 -20.35 -7.51
CA ASP A 285 9.12 -20.96 -8.41
C ASP A 285 9.27 -20.23 -9.75
N LYS A 286 8.21 -19.54 -10.18
CA LYS A 286 8.16 -18.80 -11.44
C LYS A 286 7.08 -17.73 -11.41
N VAL A 287 7.09 -16.88 -12.43
CA VAL A 287 5.96 -16.01 -12.78
C VAL A 287 5.05 -16.82 -13.72
N PRO A 288 3.73 -16.89 -13.47
CA PRO A 288 2.82 -17.62 -14.34
C PRO A 288 2.73 -16.91 -15.70
N PRO A 289 2.74 -17.61 -16.84
CA PRO A 289 2.45 -16.99 -18.14
C PRO A 289 1.06 -16.34 -18.16
N PRO A 290 0.81 -15.31 -18.99
CA PRO A 290 -0.53 -14.76 -19.16
C PRO A 290 -1.46 -15.79 -19.81
N PRO A 291 -2.78 -15.76 -19.55
CA PRO A 291 -3.73 -16.58 -20.29
C PRO A 291 -3.62 -16.39 -21.81
N PRO A 292 -3.82 -17.45 -22.62
CA PRO A 292 -4.14 -18.82 -22.22
C PRO A 292 -2.90 -19.71 -21.99
N LEU A 293 -1.69 -19.15 -21.97
CA LEU A 293 -0.43 -19.93 -21.99
C LEU A 293 -0.07 -20.60 -20.65
N GLY A 294 -0.70 -20.15 -19.54
CA GLY A 294 -0.48 -20.68 -18.19
C GLY A 294 -1.48 -21.78 -17.79
N GLU A 295 -1.31 -22.32 -16.59
CA GLU A 295 -2.36 -23.15 -15.99
C GLU A 295 -3.61 -22.29 -15.73
N PRO A 296 -4.79 -22.71 -16.21
CA PRO A 296 -6.02 -21.95 -16.00
C PRO A 296 -6.35 -21.91 -14.52
N GLY A 297 -6.67 -20.71 -14.02
CA GLY A 297 -7.20 -20.57 -12.68
C GLY A 297 -8.71 -20.80 -12.63
N LEU A 298 -9.30 -20.63 -11.45
CA LEU A 298 -10.74 -20.82 -11.22
C LEU A 298 -11.55 -19.52 -11.28
N ASP A 299 -10.90 -18.35 -11.32
CA ASP A 299 -11.62 -17.08 -11.31
C ASP A 299 -12.37 -16.87 -12.63
N LYS A 300 -13.46 -16.11 -12.55
CA LYS A 300 -14.27 -15.78 -13.72
C LYS A 300 -14.97 -14.44 -13.58
N ILE A 301 -15.41 -13.90 -14.71
CA ILE A 301 -16.24 -12.70 -14.80
C ILE A 301 -17.61 -13.10 -15.35
N THR A 302 -18.66 -12.77 -14.63
CA THR A 302 -20.05 -13.08 -15.00
C THR A 302 -20.90 -11.84 -15.18
N ILE A 303 -21.92 -11.94 -16.03
CA ILE A 303 -22.87 -10.88 -16.38
C ILE A 303 -24.27 -11.32 -15.94
N HIS A 304 -24.99 -10.43 -15.27
CA HIS A 304 -26.32 -10.67 -14.74
C HIS A 304 -27.26 -9.53 -15.17
N GLU A 305 -28.38 -9.89 -15.81
CA GLU A 305 -29.34 -8.97 -16.41
C GLU A 305 -30.73 -9.23 -15.82
N ASP A 306 -31.45 -8.16 -15.52
CA ASP A 306 -32.89 -8.15 -15.24
C ASP A 306 -33.59 -7.88 -16.57
N THR A 307 -34.25 -8.89 -17.15
CA THR A 307 -34.75 -8.78 -18.52
C THR A 307 -36.16 -8.19 -18.63
N ASP A 308 -36.93 -8.20 -17.55
CA ASP A 308 -38.30 -7.69 -17.52
C ASP A 308 -38.49 -6.43 -16.67
N GLY A 309 -37.48 -6.05 -15.88
CA GLY A 309 -37.46 -4.85 -15.06
C GLY A 309 -38.13 -5.00 -13.69
N ASP A 310 -38.36 -6.23 -13.22
CA ASP A 310 -38.95 -6.50 -11.91
C ASP A 310 -37.95 -6.37 -10.74
N GLY A 311 -36.67 -6.17 -11.06
CA GLY A 311 -35.58 -6.01 -10.11
C GLY A 311 -34.87 -7.31 -9.74
N VAL A 312 -35.24 -8.44 -10.34
CA VAL A 312 -34.59 -9.75 -10.22
C VAL A 312 -33.65 -9.95 -11.41
N LEU A 313 -32.42 -10.40 -11.15
CA LEU A 313 -31.48 -10.74 -12.20
C LEU A 313 -31.80 -12.16 -12.69
N ASP A 314 -32.50 -12.30 -13.81
CA ASP A 314 -33.03 -13.57 -14.33
C ASP A 314 -32.13 -14.25 -15.37
N LYS A 315 -31.19 -13.49 -15.95
CA LYS A 315 -30.32 -13.95 -17.03
C LYS A 315 -28.88 -13.85 -16.61
N HIS A 316 -28.14 -14.93 -16.85
CA HIS A 316 -26.77 -15.09 -16.38
C HIS A 316 -25.87 -15.59 -17.51
N LYS A 317 -24.71 -14.98 -17.66
CA LYS A 317 -23.66 -15.38 -18.60
C LYS A 317 -22.30 -15.36 -17.94
N THR A 318 -21.39 -16.17 -18.44
CA THR A 318 -19.95 -16.02 -18.17
C THR A 318 -19.34 -15.27 -19.34
N PHE A 319 -18.68 -14.14 -19.07
CA PHE A 319 -17.91 -13.42 -20.08
C PHE A 319 -16.58 -14.13 -20.34
N VAL A 320 -15.81 -14.37 -19.28
CA VAL A 320 -14.53 -15.09 -19.36
C VAL A 320 -14.29 -15.88 -18.08
N ASP A 321 -13.69 -17.07 -18.19
CA ASP A 321 -13.24 -17.92 -17.10
C ASP A 321 -11.75 -18.30 -17.26
N GLY A 322 -11.26 -19.21 -16.42
CA GLY A 322 -9.85 -19.64 -16.46
C GLY A 322 -8.88 -18.59 -15.90
N LEU A 323 -9.39 -17.55 -15.25
CA LEU A 323 -8.59 -16.45 -14.71
C LEU A 323 -7.90 -16.85 -13.40
N ASN A 324 -6.76 -16.22 -13.11
CA ASN A 324 -5.88 -16.60 -12.01
C ASN A 324 -5.54 -15.38 -11.16
N ILE A 325 -6.14 -15.30 -9.96
CA ILE A 325 -6.05 -14.17 -9.05
C ILE A 325 -6.64 -12.89 -9.69
N ALA A 326 -7.72 -13.01 -10.44
CA ALA A 326 -8.39 -11.85 -11.03
C ALA A 326 -9.15 -11.04 -9.97
N THR A 327 -8.81 -9.76 -9.83
CA THR A 327 -9.29 -8.95 -8.71
C THR A 327 -10.35 -7.92 -9.07
N SER A 328 -10.42 -7.50 -10.33
CA SER A 328 -11.35 -6.45 -10.79
C SER A 328 -11.38 -6.36 -12.32
N CYS A 329 -12.45 -5.80 -12.86
CA CYS A 329 -12.54 -5.45 -14.28
C CYS A 329 -13.01 -4.00 -14.50
N ALA A 330 -12.76 -3.44 -15.67
CA ALA A 330 -13.33 -2.17 -16.11
C ALA A 330 -13.80 -2.27 -17.56
N LEU A 331 -15.03 -1.82 -17.80
CA LEU A 331 -15.72 -1.98 -19.07
C LEU A 331 -15.35 -0.87 -20.05
N ASP A 332 -14.94 -1.25 -21.25
CA ASP A 332 -14.70 -0.37 -22.38
C ASP A 332 -15.81 -0.56 -23.43
N ARG A 333 -15.80 0.21 -24.53
CA ARG A 333 -16.79 0.05 -25.60
C ARG A 333 -16.59 -1.27 -26.35
N ASP A 334 -15.34 -1.56 -26.69
CA ASP A 334 -14.97 -2.65 -27.61
C ASP A 334 -14.31 -3.82 -26.87
N GLY A 335 -14.54 -3.95 -25.55
CA GLY A 335 -13.90 -4.96 -24.72
C GLY A 335 -13.87 -4.66 -23.23
N VAL A 336 -13.11 -5.47 -22.50
CA VAL A 336 -13.04 -5.46 -21.03
C VAL A 336 -11.59 -5.49 -20.56
N TRP A 337 -11.23 -4.53 -19.72
CA TRP A 337 -9.97 -4.51 -18.98
C TRP A 337 -10.08 -5.44 -17.78
N VAL A 338 -9.11 -6.34 -17.60
CA VAL A 338 -9.09 -7.29 -16.48
C VAL A 338 -7.78 -7.16 -15.71
N MET A 339 -7.87 -6.92 -14.41
CA MET A 339 -6.72 -7.00 -13.51
C MET A 339 -6.57 -8.44 -13.06
N ASN A 340 -5.60 -9.12 -13.65
CA ASN A 340 -5.21 -10.49 -13.35
C ASN A 340 -3.71 -10.49 -13.02
N PRO A 341 -3.29 -10.02 -11.83
CA PRO A 341 -1.89 -9.94 -11.43
C PRO A 341 -1.14 -11.23 -11.76
N PRO A 342 0.05 -11.15 -12.37
CA PRO A 342 0.89 -9.97 -12.50
C PRO A 342 0.57 -9.07 -13.71
N TYR A 343 -0.58 -9.26 -14.36
CA TYR A 343 -0.94 -8.63 -15.64
C TYR A 343 -2.14 -7.68 -15.57
N LEU A 344 -2.10 -6.62 -16.39
CA LEU A 344 -3.29 -5.92 -16.86
C LEU A 344 -3.60 -6.45 -18.27
N LEU A 345 -4.74 -7.10 -18.41
CA LEU A 345 -5.22 -7.74 -19.64
C LEU A 345 -6.33 -6.91 -20.29
N TYR A 346 -6.46 -7.02 -21.60
CA TYR A 346 -7.62 -6.52 -22.35
C TYR A 346 -8.20 -7.62 -23.23
N TYR A 347 -9.46 -7.98 -22.98
CA TYR A 347 -10.23 -8.88 -23.82
C TYR A 347 -11.08 -8.05 -24.77
N ALA A 348 -10.86 -8.21 -26.08
CA ALA A 348 -11.68 -7.53 -27.08
C ALA A 348 -13.08 -8.18 -27.15
N ASP A 349 -14.10 -7.35 -27.34
CA ASP A 349 -15.49 -7.72 -27.63
C ASP A 349 -16.04 -6.66 -28.61
N LYS A 350 -15.55 -6.73 -29.85
CA LYS A 350 -15.87 -5.77 -30.93
C LYS A 350 -17.19 -6.07 -31.60
N ASN A 351 -17.65 -7.31 -31.50
CA ASN A 351 -18.94 -7.74 -32.04
C ASN A 351 -20.09 -7.49 -31.03
N HIS A 352 -19.75 -7.16 -29.77
CA HIS A 352 -20.68 -6.86 -28.69
C HIS A 352 -21.64 -8.02 -28.37
N ASP A 353 -21.15 -9.26 -28.43
CA ASP A 353 -21.93 -10.48 -28.17
C ASP A 353 -21.82 -10.99 -26.71
N ASP A 354 -21.09 -10.26 -25.87
CA ASP A 354 -20.75 -10.59 -24.49
C ASP A 354 -19.77 -11.77 -24.35
N MET A 355 -18.93 -12.01 -25.35
CA MET A 355 -17.84 -12.99 -25.30
C MET A 355 -16.54 -12.37 -25.82
N PRO A 356 -15.38 -12.76 -25.27
CA PRO A 356 -14.10 -12.38 -25.85
C PRO A 356 -13.97 -12.86 -27.29
N ASP A 357 -13.58 -11.95 -28.19
CA ASP A 357 -13.26 -12.25 -29.59
C ASP A 357 -12.04 -13.18 -29.73
N GLY A 358 -11.26 -13.37 -28.66
CA GLY A 358 -10.08 -14.22 -28.61
C GLY A 358 -9.23 -14.03 -27.35
N ASP A 359 -7.96 -14.43 -27.44
CA ASP A 359 -6.98 -14.30 -26.35
C ASP A 359 -6.74 -12.84 -25.94
N PRO A 360 -6.41 -12.58 -24.66
CA PRO A 360 -6.22 -11.22 -24.17
C PRO A 360 -4.92 -10.57 -24.66
N GLU A 361 -4.95 -9.25 -24.87
CA GLU A 361 -3.73 -8.44 -25.01
C GLU A 361 -3.16 -8.11 -23.62
N VAL A 362 -1.86 -8.36 -23.42
CA VAL A 362 -1.14 -7.93 -22.21
C VAL A 362 -0.68 -6.49 -22.36
N HIS A 363 -1.31 -5.57 -21.62
CA HIS A 363 -0.95 -4.15 -21.65
C HIS A 363 0.11 -3.77 -20.62
N LEU A 364 0.04 -4.37 -19.42
CA LEU A 364 1.05 -4.25 -18.37
C LEU A 364 1.38 -5.62 -17.81
N GLN A 365 2.64 -5.81 -17.41
CA GLN A 365 3.11 -7.00 -16.71
C GLN A 365 4.02 -6.62 -15.55
N GLY A 366 4.16 -7.48 -14.55
CA GLY A 366 5.10 -7.33 -13.45
C GLY A 366 4.51 -6.73 -12.17
N PHE A 367 3.18 -6.75 -12.01
CA PHE A 367 2.57 -6.54 -10.69
C PHE A 367 2.93 -7.69 -9.74
N GLY A 368 3.12 -7.39 -8.46
CA GLY A 368 3.47 -8.39 -7.44
C GLY A 368 2.38 -9.44 -7.20
N LEU A 369 2.81 -10.65 -6.81
CA LEU A 369 1.97 -11.78 -6.40
C LEU A 369 2.30 -12.28 -4.97
N GLU A 370 3.19 -11.60 -4.27
CA GLU A 370 3.76 -12.09 -3.02
C GLU A 370 2.71 -12.23 -1.90
N ASP A 371 1.65 -11.43 -1.97
CA ASP A 371 0.51 -11.53 -1.08
C ASP A 371 -0.78 -11.30 -1.86
N THR A 372 -1.50 -12.38 -2.16
CA THR A 372 -2.78 -12.39 -2.90
C THR A 372 -3.90 -11.61 -2.20
N HIS A 373 -3.69 -11.16 -0.95
CA HIS A 373 -4.57 -10.20 -0.27
C HIS A 373 -4.27 -8.74 -0.65
N SER A 374 -3.08 -8.45 -1.19
CA SER A 374 -2.53 -7.11 -1.40
C SER A 374 -2.09 -6.87 -2.84
N VAL A 375 -2.50 -7.73 -3.77
CA VAL A 375 -2.17 -7.59 -5.20
C VAL A 375 -2.84 -6.35 -5.81
N ALA A 376 -2.40 -5.97 -7.01
CA ALA A 376 -3.01 -4.88 -7.75
C ALA A 376 -4.51 -5.14 -7.97
N ASN A 377 -5.36 -4.15 -7.73
CA ASN A 377 -6.82 -4.32 -7.73
C ASN A 377 -7.59 -3.02 -8.04
N SER A 378 -8.92 -3.10 -8.00
CA SER A 378 -9.87 -1.98 -8.07
C SER A 378 -9.80 -1.13 -9.35
N LEU A 379 -9.79 -1.78 -10.52
CA LEU A 379 -9.88 -1.09 -11.80
C LEU A 379 -11.09 -0.17 -11.89
N ARG A 380 -10.88 1.05 -12.41
CA ARG A 380 -11.95 1.98 -12.79
C ARG A 380 -11.48 3.09 -13.70
N TRP A 381 -12.42 3.68 -14.44
CA TRP A 381 -12.17 4.88 -15.23
C TRP A 381 -12.14 6.13 -14.35
N GLY A 382 -11.12 6.96 -14.54
CA GLY A 382 -11.13 8.34 -14.10
C GLY A 382 -11.87 9.23 -15.11
N PRO A 383 -12.36 10.41 -14.66
CA PRO A 383 -13.03 11.36 -15.56
C PRO A 383 -12.08 11.95 -16.62
N ASP A 384 -10.76 11.80 -16.43
CA ASP A 384 -9.71 12.17 -17.37
C ASP A 384 -9.45 11.11 -18.45
N GLY A 385 -10.21 10.00 -18.49
CA GLY A 385 -10.05 8.92 -19.46
C GLY A 385 -8.89 7.97 -19.18
N TRP A 386 -8.24 8.09 -18.03
CA TRP A 386 -7.24 7.14 -17.57
C TRP A 386 -7.91 5.99 -16.80
N LEU A 387 -7.35 4.80 -16.92
CA LEU A 387 -7.69 3.66 -16.08
C LEU A 387 -6.88 3.77 -14.77
N TYR A 388 -7.54 3.70 -13.62
CA TYR A 388 -6.92 3.73 -12.30
C TYR A 388 -7.01 2.36 -11.63
N GLY A 389 -6.06 2.08 -10.75
CA GLY A 389 -6.14 1.01 -9.77
C GLY A 389 -5.20 1.28 -8.61
N CYS A 390 -5.21 0.37 -7.64
CA CYS A 390 -4.32 0.44 -6.49
C CYS A 390 -3.54 -0.85 -6.32
N GLN A 391 -2.55 -0.82 -5.42
CA GLN A 391 -1.75 -1.96 -4.99
C GLN A 391 -1.63 -1.91 -3.47
N GLY A 392 -1.72 -3.07 -2.84
CA GLY A 392 -1.64 -3.21 -1.40
C GLY A 392 -0.23 -3.08 -0.83
N SER A 393 -0.11 -3.28 0.48
CA SER A 393 1.11 -3.02 1.24
C SER A 393 2.18 -4.10 1.09
N THR A 394 1.76 -5.36 0.91
CA THR A 394 2.64 -6.54 1.01
C THR A 394 3.07 -7.05 -0.36
N THR A 395 3.10 -6.18 -1.36
CA THR A 395 3.47 -6.52 -2.73
C THR A 395 4.46 -5.51 -3.28
N SER A 396 5.32 -5.98 -4.16
CA SER A 396 6.32 -5.18 -4.87
C SER A 396 6.11 -5.42 -6.36
N SER A 397 6.23 -4.36 -7.15
CA SER A 397 6.00 -4.45 -8.59
C SER A 397 7.20 -3.96 -9.37
N ALA A 398 7.41 -4.57 -10.53
CA ALA A 398 8.38 -4.19 -11.54
C ALA A 398 7.61 -4.06 -12.86
N VAL A 399 6.74 -3.05 -12.94
CA VAL A 399 5.76 -2.93 -14.02
C VAL A 399 6.44 -2.54 -15.33
N MET A 400 6.12 -3.29 -16.39
CA MET A 400 6.58 -3.07 -17.76
C MET A 400 5.39 -3.00 -18.71
N ARG A 401 5.53 -2.17 -19.74
CA ARG A 401 4.70 -2.21 -20.95
C ARG A 401 5.36 -3.14 -21.97
N PRO A 402 4.78 -4.31 -22.25
CA PRO A 402 5.38 -5.28 -23.17
C PRO A 402 5.67 -4.65 -24.53
N GLY A 403 6.90 -4.85 -25.02
CA GLY A 403 7.38 -4.31 -26.30
C GLY A 403 7.71 -2.81 -26.31
N LEU A 404 7.42 -2.06 -25.24
CA LEU A 404 7.65 -0.61 -25.20
C LEU A 404 8.75 -0.22 -24.19
N ASP A 405 8.75 -0.82 -23.01
CA ASP A 405 9.69 -0.46 -21.96
C ASP A 405 10.99 -1.26 -22.06
N LYS A 406 12.12 -0.58 -21.80
CA LYS A 406 13.44 -1.22 -21.62
C LYS A 406 13.75 -1.56 -20.17
N LEU A 407 13.16 -0.82 -19.23
CA LEU A 407 13.37 -0.98 -17.79
C LEU A 407 12.02 -0.84 -17.06
N PRO A 408 11.79 -1.63 -16.00
CA PRO A 408 10.54 -1.58 -15.25
C PRO A 408 10.40 -0.32 -14.40
N VAL A 409 9.15 0.07 -14.15
CA VAL A 409 8.79 1.00 -13.09
C VAL A 409 8.63 0.22 -11.80
N HIS A 410 9.54 0.45 -10.86
CA HIS A 410 9.54 -0.24 -9.58
C HIS A 410 8.64 0.45 -8.55
N SER A 411 7.90 -0.35 -7.79
CA SER A 411 7.20 0.09 -6.58
C SER A 411 7.35 -0.95 -5.48
N MET A 412 7.33 -0.48 -4.23
CA MET A 412 7.33 -1.35 -3.05
C MET A 412 6.25 -0.89 -2.08
N GLY A 413 5.28 -1.77 -1.86
CA GLY A 413 4.08 -1.51 -1.10
C GLY A 413 3.07 -0.64 -1.84
N GLN A 414 2.42 0.22 -1.07
CA GLN A 414 1.19 0.90 -1.44
C GLN A 414 1.40 1.92 -2.56
N ILE A 415 0.59 1.82 -3.60
CA ILE A 415 0.50 2.84 -4.65
C ILE A 415 -0.93 2.97 -5.16
N ILE A 416 -1.28 4.18 -5.60
CA ILE A 416 -2.30 4.38 -6.63
C ILE A 416 -1.56 4.50 -7.94
N TRP A 417 -2.00 3.76 -8.95
CA TRP A 417 -1.43 3.80 -10.29
C TRP A 417 -2.50 4.11 -11.32
N ARG A 418 -2.07 4.58 -12.49
CA ARG A 418 -2.96 4.79 -13.62
C ARG A 418 -2.31 4.43 -14.94
N TYR A 419 -3.14 4.07 -15.91
CA TYR A 419 -2.75 3.67 -17.26
C TYR A 419 -3.63 4.39 -18.29
N HIS A 420 -3.01 4.95 -19.32
CA HIS A 420 -3.73 5.59 -20.42
C HIS A 420 -3.79 4.63 -21.63
N PRO A 421 -4.95 4.10 -22.00
CA PRO A 421 -5.06 3.07 -23.05
C PRO A 421 -4.51 3.50 -24.41
N ALA A 422 -4.85 4.71 -24.85
CA ALA A 422 -4.51 5.17 -26.20
C ALA A 422 -3.02 5.45 -26.39
N THR A 423 -2.34 5.98 -25.36
CA THR A 423 -0.90 6.27 -25.41
C THR A 423 -0.06 5.18 -24.76
N ARG A 424 -0.71 4.16 -24.21
CA ARG A 424 -0.09 3.10 -23.40
C ARG A 424 0.82 3.67 -22.32
N ARG A 425 0.47 4.77 -21.66
CA ARG A 425 1.31 5.39 -20.62
C ARG A 425 0.95 4.82 -19.25
N PHE A 426 1.94 4.35 -18.49
CA PHE A 426 1.76 3.92 -17.10
C PHE A 426 2.40 4.92 -16.15
N GLU A 427 1.73 5.20 -15.03
CA GLU A 427 2.22 6.09 -13.99
C GLU A 427 1.86 5.59 -12.59
N ILE A 428 2.79 5.75 -11.65
CA ILE A 428 2.44 5.79 -10.22
C ILE A 428 1.80 7.16 -9.96
N TYR A 429 0.48 7.18 -9.81
CA TYR A 429 -0.28 8.40 -9.53
C TYR A 429 0.09 8.97 -8.16
N ALA A 430 0.22 8.11 -7.15
CA ALA A 430 0.69 8.48 -5.82
C ALA A 430 1.31 7.27 -5.11
N GLU A 431 2.29 7.51 -4.24
CA GLU A 431 2.96 6.47 -3.46
C GLU A 431 2.55 6.54 -1.98
N GLY A 432 2.55 5.39 -1.33
CA GLY A 432 2.33 5.25 0.10
C GLY A 432 0.86 5.10 0.42
N GLY A 433 0.54 5.23 1.70
CA GLY A 433 -0.78 4.90 2.23
C GLY A 433 -0.75 3.63 3.06
N GLY A 434 -1.93 3.10 3.33
CA GLY A 434 -2.12 1.80 3.94
C GLY A 434 -2.35 0.73 2.87
N ASN A 435 -2.20 -0.56 3.20
CA ASN A 435 -2.72 -1.67 2.41
C ASN A 435 -4.06 -1.35 1.72
N SER A 436 -4.01 -1.02 0.43
CA SER A 436 -5.13 -0.52 -0.36
C SER A 436 -5.95 -1.67 -0.94
N PHE A 437 -7.23 -1.70 -0.57
CA PHE A 437 -8.25 -2.65 -1.07
C PHE A 437 -9.29 -1.98 -1.98
N GLY A 438 -9.08 -0.70 -2.29
CA GLY A 438 -10.04 0.12 -3.01
C GLY A 438 -9.33 1.27 -3.72
N CYS A 439 -9.79 1.61 -4.90
CA CYS A 439 -9.54 2.91 -5.52
C CYS A 439 -10.92 3.50 -5.81
N GLU A 440 -11.23 4.68 -5.28
CA GLU A 440 -12.49 5.37 -5.50
C GLU A 440 -12.22 6.80 -5.93
N ILE A 441 -13.05 7.30 -6.84
CA ILE A 441 -12.93 8.63 -7.40
C ILE A 441 -14.25 9.31 -7.17
N ASP A 442 -14.28 10.39 -6.40
CA ASP A 442 -15.52 11.06 -6.08
C ASP A 442 -16.09 11.89 -7.24
N ALA A 443 -17.22 12.57 -7.00
CA ALA A 443 -17.86 13.38 -8.01
C ALA A 443 -16.99 14.55 -8.50
N GLU A 444 -16.05 15.04 -7.68
CA GLU A 444 -15.12 16.12 -8.06
C GLU A 444 -13.80 15.58 -8.62
N GLY A 445 -13.68 14.25 -8.77
CA GLY A 445 -12.53 13.53 -9.30
C GLY A 445 -11.34 13.41 -8.34
N ARG A 446 -11.57 13.57 -7.02
CA ARG A 446 -10.57 13.29 -5.98
C ARG A 446 -10.43 11.79 -5.75
N VAL A 447 -9.20 11.33 -5.48
CA VAL A 447 -8.87 9.90 -5.41
C VAL A 447 -8.71 9.45 -3.97
N PHE A 448 -9.36 8.33 -3.62
CA PHE A 448 -9.36 7.77 -2.27
C PHE A 448 -9.10 6.26 -2.26
N SER A 449 -8.58 5.76 -1.14
CA SER A 449 -8.46 4.32 -0.85
C SER A 449 -8.76 4.05 0.61
N GLY A 450 -9.38 2.89 0.85
CA GLY A 450 -9.51 2.29 2.18
C GLY A 450 -8.23 1.57 2.61
N HIS A 451 -8.23 1.06 3.83
CA HIS A 451 -7.10 0.32 4.41
C HIS A 451 -7.55 -0.71 5.48
N ASN A 452 -6.66 -1.62 5.91
CA ASN A 452 -6.85 -2.56 7.03
C ASN A 452 -6.32 -2.06 8.39
N GLY A 453 -6.03 -0.76 8.50
CA GLY A 453 -5.61 -0.09 9.72
C GLY A 453 -6.81 0.23 10.61
N GLY A 454 -6.76 -0.20 11.86
CA GLY A 454 -7.75 0.20 12.85
C GLY A 454 -7.59 1.64 13.26
N ASP A 455 -8.71 2.25 13.64
CA ASP A 455 -8.76 3.68 13.90
C ASP A 455 -8.27 4.52 12.70
N THR A 456 -8.80 4.25 11.50
CA THR A 456 -8.50 4.99 10.25
C THR A 456 -9.73 5.08 9.33
N ARG A 457 -9.80 6.10 8.46
CA ARG A 457 -10.77 6.20 7.34
C ARG A 457 -10.09 6.15 5.96
N GLY A 458 -8.84 5.68 5.90
CA GLY A 458 -8.06 5.63 4.67
C GLY A 458 -7.41 6.96 4.28
N PHE A 459 -7.09 7.10 2.99
CA PHE A 459 -6.26 8.18 2.44
C PHE A 459 -6.94 8.88 1.27
N HIS A 460 -6.71 10.19 1.17
CA HIS A 460 -6.93 11.00 -0.03
C HIS A 460 -5.59 11.18 -0.76
N TYR A 461 -5.54 10.89 -2.06
CA TYR A 461 -4.33 10.91 -2.85
C TYR A 461 -4.31 12.07 -3.84
N VAL A 462 -3.22 12.84 -3.79
CA VAL A 462 -2.90 13.86 -4.79
C VAL A 462 -1.88 13.32 -5.78
N GLN A 463 -2.00 13.72 -7.03
CA GLN A 463 -1.09 13.30 -8.09
C GLN A 463 0.37 13.67 -7.74
N GLY A 464 1.27 12.71 -7.86
CA GLY A 464 2.68 12.82 -7.49
C GLY A 464 2.93 12.92 -5.98
N GLY A 465 1.90 12.73 -5.14
CA GLY A 465 2.01 12.80 -3.68
C GLY A 465 2.64 11.55 -3.05
N TYR A 466 3.21 11.74 -1.86
CA TYR A 466 3.67 10.67 -0.98
C TYR A 466 2.80 10.66 0.26
N SER A 467 2.21 9.51 0.58
CA SER A 467 1.42 9.26 1.78
C SER A 467 2.21 8.44 2.78
N GLN A 468 1.86 8.54 4.06
CA GLN A 468 2.48 7.74 5.12
C GLN A 468 2.40 6.24 4.77
N LYS A 469 3.49 5.50 4.96
CA LYS A 469 3.53 4.04 4.81
C LYS A 469 4.34 3.39 5.93
N GLY A 470 4.21 2.07 6.09
CA GLY A 470 5.03 1.30 7.02
C GLY A 470 6.48 1.20 6.56
N PHE A 471 7.35 2.12 6.99
CA PHE A 471 8.74 2.22 6.51
C PHE A 471 9.61 0.98 6.80
N ASN A 472 9.34 0.27 7.89
CA ASN A 472 10.07 -0.97 8.23
C ASN A 472 9.78 -2.10 7.24
N LYS A 473 8.52 -2.22 6.80
CA LYS A 473 8.06 -3.31 5.92
C LYS A 473 8.17 -2.95 4.44
N HIS A 474 7.92 -1.69 4.08
CA HIS A 474 7.77 -1.21 2.69
C HIS A 474 8.90 -0.26 2.26
N GLY A 475 9.94 -0.09 3.10
CA GLY A 475 11.11 0.73 2.81
C GLY A 475 10.86 2.25 2.78
N PRO A 476 11.87 3.04 2.39
CA PRO A 476 11.75 4.49 2.26
C PRO A 476 10.82 4.87 1.10
N LEU A 477 10.43 6.15 1.05
CA LEU A 477 9.75 6.70 -0.13
C LEU A 477 10.66 6.59 -1.36
N SER A 478 10.09 6.38 -2.55
CA SER A 478 10.89 6.28 -3.78
C SER A 478 11.73 7.52 -4.09
N ASN A 479 11.29 8.70 -3.63
CA ASN A 479 12.06 9.93 -3.75
C ASN A 479 12.74 10.28 -2.42
N PRO A 480 14.08 10.21 -2.34
CA PRO A 480 14.81 10.55 -1.11
C PRO A 480 14.75 12.03 -0.75
N TYR A 481 14.33 12.90 -1.67
CA TYR A 481 14.18 14.35 -1.46
C TYR A 481 12.74 14.77 -1.12
N ALA A 482 11.87 13.82 -0.77
CA ALA A 482 10.52 14.16 -0.32
C ALA A 482 10.58 14.91 1.02
N TYR A 483 10.05 16.14 1.06
CA TYR A 483 9.99 17.00 2.26
C TYR A 483 8.96 16.56 3.32
N GLY A 484 8.36 15.38 3.15
CA GLY A 484 7.34 14.84 4.04
C GLY A 484 6.35 13.94 3.31
N TYR A 485 5.29 13.56 4.00
CA TYR A 485 4.21 12.73 3.48
C TYR A 485 2.85 13.18 4.02
N PHE A 486 1.78 12.88 3.26
CA PHE A 486 0.40 13.08 3.68
C PHE A 486 -0.01 12.02 4.70
N ALA A 487 -0.60 12.46 5.81
CA ALA A 487 -1.17 11.57 6.80
C ALA A 487 -2.55 11.05 6.35
N MET A 488 -3.04 10.03 7.06
CA MET A 488 -4.41 9.55 6.92
C MET A 488 -5.43 10.66 7.16
N MET A 489 -6.62 10.51 6.57
CA MET A 489 -7.74 11.40 6.87
C MET A 489 -8.08 11.30 8.36
N LYS A 490 -8.31 12.43 9.04
CA LYS A 490 -8.68 12.45 10.46
C LYS A 490 -10.07 11.85 10.67
N HIS A 491 -10.26 11.10 11.75
CA HIS A 491 -11.55 10.55 12.18
C HIS A 491 -11.56 10.35 13.70
N ALA A 492 -12.72 9.93 14.25
CA ALA A 492 -12.86 9.51 15.64
C ALA A 492 -12.40 8.07 15.85
N ALA A 493 -12.03 7.74 17.09
CA ALA A 493 -11.61 6.40 17.54
C ALA A 493 -12.54 5.29 17.00
N VAL A 494 -12.03 4.36 16.19
CA VAL A 494 -12.76 3.14 15.76
C VAL A 494 -11.93 1.86 15.96
N GLN A 495 -12.58 0.74 16.30
CA GLN A 495 -11.92 -0.57 16.35
C GLN A 495 -11.40 -0.98 14.95
N ARG A 496 -10.45 -1.92 14.90
CA ARG A 496 -9.84 -2.36 13.64
C ARG A 496 -10.86 -2.89 12.64
N PHE A 497 -10.91 -2.25 11.47
CA PHE A 497 -11.87 -2.58 10.41
C PHE A 497 -11.23 -2.40 9.02
N THR A 498 -11.11 -3.50 8.28
CA THR A 498 -10.74 -3.46 6.86
C THR A 498 -11.94 -3.02 6.04
N HIS A 499 -11.75 -2.05 5.16
CA HIS A 499 -12.84 -1.54 4.33
C HIS A 499 -12.38 -1.21 2.93
N ASN A 500 -13.23 -1.50 1.95
CA ASN A 500 -13.22 -0.75 0.70
C ASN A 500 -13.68 0.69 1.02
N PHE A 501 -13.12 1.68 0.32
CA PHE A 501 -13.50 3.07 0.53
C PHE A 501 -14.46 3.49 -0.57
N VAL A 502 -15.71 3.69 -0.17
CA VAL A 502 -16.77 4.24 -1.00
C VAL A 502 -17.37 5.39 -0.19
N ILE A 503 -17.58 6.54 -0.83
CA ILE A 503 -18.16 7.70 -0.14
C ILE A 503 -19.65 7.46 -0.01
N ASP A 504 -20.03 6.96 1.17
CA ASP A 504 -21.40 6.83 1.64
C ASP A 504 -21.47 7.42 3.07
N ALA A 505 -22.53 8.17 3.36
CA ALA A 505 -22.67 8.99 4.57
C ALA A 505 -23.26 8.20 5.76
N GLY A 506 -22.81 6.96 5.97
CA GLY A 506 -23.26 6.04 7.03
C GLY A 506 -22.13 5.55 7.94
N ASN A 507 -22.48 4.98 9.10
CA ASN A 507 -21.55 4.36 10.04
C ASN A 507 -21.74 2.83 10.05
N ALA A 508 -20.62 2.09 10.08
CA ALA A 508 -20.53 0.63 9.95
C ALA A 508 -21.45 -0.17 10.90
N LEU A 509 -21.77 -1.41 10.51
CA LEU A 509 -22.84 -2.25 11.07
C LEU A 509 -22.38 -3.18 12.23
N PRO A 510 -22.69 -2.88 13.51
CA PRO A 510 -22.72 -3.82 14.64
C PRO A 510 -23.74 -4.97 14.51
N GLU A 511 -23.62 -5.97 15.40
CA GLU A 511 -24.45 -7.19 15.48
C GLU A 511 -25.97 -6.92 15.50
N LYS A 512 -26.39 -5.77 16.02
CA LYS A 512 -27.78 -5.30 15.95
C LYS A 512 -28.33 -5.17 14.51
N TYR A 513 -27.47 -5.23 13.49
CA TYR A 513 -27.83 -5.12 12.09
C TYR A 513 -27.76 -6.44 11.30
N SER A 514 -26.99 -7.44 11.75
CA SER A 514 -27.05 -8.78 11.18
C SER A 514 -26.65 -9.85 12.20
N THR A 515 -27.45 -10.91 12.31
CA THR A 515 -27.13 -12.11 13.10
C THR A 515 -26.33 -13.16 12.32
N ASP A 516 -26.18 -13.00 11.00
CA ASP A 516 -25.36 -13.91 10.19
C ASP A 516 -23.87 -13.61 10.40
N LYS A 517 -23.21 -14.48 11.16
CA LYS A 517 -21.80 -14.38 11.47
C LYS A 517 -20.89 -14.65 10.27
N ARG A 518 -21.39 -15.15 9.13
CA ARG A 518 -20.65 -15.37 7.87
C ARG A 518 -20.76 -14.22 6.88
N PHE A 519 -21.63 -13.23 7.11
CA PHE A 519 -21.74 -12.05 6.26
C PHE A 519 -20.40 -11.28 6.22
N ARG A 520 -19.80 -11.14 5.04
CA ARG A 520 -18.51 -10.50 4.78
C ARG A 520 -18.60 -9.59 3.55
N PRO A 521 -19.03 -8.33 3.73
CA PRO A 521 -19.07 -7.37 2.64
C PRO A 521 -17.64 -7.05 2.19
N VAL A 522 -17.33 -7.29 0.91
CA VAL A 522 -16.01 -7.03 0.32
C VAL A 522 -16.04 -5.96 -0.76
N ASP A 523 -17.18 -5.73 -1.39
CA ASP A 523 -17.37 -4.61 -2.32
C ASP A 523 -18.73 -3.95 -2.13
N ILE A 524 -18.78 -2.64 -2.35
CA ILE A 524 -19.99 -1.83 -2.25
C ILE A 524 -20.01 -0.87 -3.43
N LYS A 525 -21.14 -0.75 -4.12
CA LYS A 525 -21.24 0.06 -5.32
C LYS A 525 -22.61 0.70 -5.47
N ALA A 526 -22.68 1.92 -6.01
CA ALA A 526 -23.95 2.53 -6.41
C ALA A 526 -24.33 2.04 -7.82
N GLY A 527 -25.55 1.53 -7.96
CA GLY A 527 -26.08 0.98 -9.20
C GLY A 527 -26.71 2.01 -10.14
N PRO A 528 -27.11 1.57 -11.35
CA PRO A 528 -27.76 2.42 -12.35
C PRO A 528 -29.12 2.99 -11.90
N ASP A 529 -29.77 2.30 -10.97
CA ASP A 529 -31.02 2.65 -10.29
C ASP A 529 -30.84 3.61 -9.10
N GLY A 530 -29.59 3.89 -8.71
CA GLY A 530 -29.26 4.72 -7.55
C GLY A 530 -29.29 3.97 -6.22
N ALA A 531 -29.54 2.67 -6.21
CA ALA A 531 -29.44 1.82 -5.02
C ALA A 531 -27.97 1.49 -4.70
N ILE A 532 -27.72 1.06 -3.47
CA ILE A 532 -26.41 0.57 -3.03
C ILE A 532 -26.41 -0.95 -3.12
N TYR A 533 -25.44 -1.52 -3.82
CA TYR A 533 -25.23 -2.96 -3.94
C TYR A 533 -24.04 -3.38 -3.08
N VAL A 534 -24.18 -4.49 -2.38
CA VAL A 534 -23.15 -5.04 -1.48
C VAL A 534 -22.81 -6.46 -1.90
N ALA A 535 -21.56 -6.69 -2.28
CA ALA A 535 -21.02 -8.03 -2.53
C ALA A 535 -20.55 -8.64 -1.21
N ASP A 536 -21.17 -9.75 -0.86
CA ASP A 536 -20.87 -10.57 0.30
C ASP A 536 -20.09 -11.81 -0.15
N MET A 537 -18.81 -11.87 0.20
CA MET A 537 -17.96 -13.02 -0.08
C MET A 537 -18.43 -14.28 0.67
N TYR A 538 -19.18 -14.10 1.76
CA TYR A 538 -19.77 -15.15 2.59
C TYR A 538 -18.76 -16.11 3.23
N GLU A 539 -17.97 -15.60 4.17
CA GLU A 539 -16.86 -16.34 4.80
C GLU A 539 -16.98 -16.38 6.34
N PRO A 540 -16.80 -17.56 6.98
CA PRO A 540 -16.84 -17.69 8.43
C PRO A 540 -15.73 -16.92 9.15
N GLN A 541 -14.54 -16.78 8.56
CA GLN A 541 -13.48 -15.94 9.13
C GLN A 541 -12.50 -15.47 8.04
N ILE A 542 -12.31 -14.15 7.93
CA ILE A 542 -11.30 -13.55 7.06
C ILE A 542 -10.06 -13.27 7.92
N ALA A 543 -9.23 -14.29 8.10
CA ALA A 543 -7.95 -14.16 8.78
C ALA A 543 -6.86 -14.81 7.94
N HIS A 544 -5.67 -14.19 7.92
CA HIS A 544 -4.48 -14.73 7.26
C HIS A 544 -4.28 -16.23 7.56
N HIS A 545 -4.64 -16.66 8.77
CA HIS A 545 -4.48 -18.04 9.20
C HIS A 545 -5.31 -19.07 8.40
N GLN A 546 -6.62 -18.87 8.19
CA GLN A 546 -7.47 -19.83 7.48
C GLN A 546 -7.17 -19.88 5.97
N HIS A 547 -6.87 -18.72 5.38
CA HIS A 547 -6.53 -18.65 3.97
C HIS A 547 -5.25 -19.43 3.66
N PHE A 548 -4.23 -19.32 4.53
CA PHE A 548 -3.01 -20.11 4.33
C PHE A 548 -3.22 -21.61 4.54
N GLN A 549 -4.26 -22.02 5.27
CA GLN A 549 -4.64 -23.42 5.43
C GLN A 549 -5.54 -23.94 4.30
N GLY A 550 -5.92 -23.09 3.33
CA GLY A 550 -6.80 -23.46 2.22
C GLY A 550 -8.25 -23.72 2.63
N LEU A 551 -8.67 -23.21 3.79
CA LEU A 551 -10.00 -23.43 4.37
C LEU A 551 -10.99 -22.32 3.96
N ILE A 552 -11.09 -22.08 2.64
CA ILE A 552 -11.95 -21.03 2.06
C ILE A 552 -13.20 -21.67 1.45
N ASP A 553 -14.35 -21.02 1.65
CA ASP A 553 -15.63 -21.47 1.13
C ASP A 553 -15.81 -21.02 -0.34
N LYS A 554 -15.46 -21.89 -1.28
CA LYS A 554 -15.54 -21.54 -2.71
C LYS A 554 -16.94 -21.61 -3.30
N ASP A 555 -17.92 -22.09 -2.53
CA ASP A 555 -19.24 -22.43 -3.04
C ASP A 555 -20.30 -21.40 -2.72
N ASN A 556 -20.00 -20.44 -1.84
CA ASN A 556 -20.94 -19.45 -1.35
C ASN A 556 -20.52 -17.99 -1.68
N GLY A 557 -21.50 -17.10 -1.74
CA GLY A 557 -21.40 -15.70 -2.12
C GLY A 557 -22.77 -15.09 -2.46
N ARG A 558 -22.99 -13.83 -2.08
CA ARG A 558 -24.27 -13.14 -2.26
C ARG A 558 -24.11 -11.69 -2.67
N ILE A 559 -25.13 -11.14 -3.30
CA ILE A 559 -25.23 -9.72 -3.60
C ILE A 559 -26.57 -9.21 -3.09
N TYR A 560 -26.51 -8.14 -2.29
CA TYR A 560 -27.69 -7.47 -1.75
C TYR A 560 -27.85 -6.08 -2.37
N ARG A 561 -29.10 -5.64 -2.53
CA ARG A 561 -29.48 -4.27 -2.93
C ARG A 561 -30.15 -3.57 -1.77
N LEU A 562 -29.61 -2.42 -1.38
CA LEU A 562 -30.14 -1.52 -0.36
C LEU A 562 -30.68 -0.25 -1.03
N SER A 563 -31.94 0.07 -0.80
CA SER A 563 -32.59 1.25 -1.37
C SER A 563 -33.59 1.87 -0.40
N ALA A 564 -34.07 3.08 -0.70
CA ALA A 564 -35.16 3.66 0.07
C ALA A 564 -36.43 2.80 -0.07
N LYS A 565 -37.18 2.63 1.01
CA LYS A 565 -38.44 1.86 0.99
C LYS A 565 -39.48 2.48 0.06
N THR A 566 -39.41 3.79 -0.16
CA THR A 566 -40.23 4.57 -1.10
C THR A 566 -39.67 4.61 -2.52
N ALA A 567 -38.49 4.00 -2.78
CA ALA A 567 -37.91 3.98 -4.10
C ALA A 567 -38.81 3.22 -5.08
N THR A 568 -39.14 3.87 -6.19
CA THR A 568 -39.85 3.24 -7.30
C THR A 568 -38.83 2.52 -8.18
N PRO A 569 -39.08 1.26 -8.60
CA PRO A 569 -38.23 0.57 -9.57
C PRO A 569 -38.02 1.45 -10.81
N THR A 570 -36.76 1.75 -11.12
CA THR A 570 -36.41 2.53 -12.31
C THR A 570 -36.01 1.56 -13.40
N LYS A 571 -36.76 1.54 -14.50
CA LYS A 571 -36.38 0.75 -15.67
C LYS A 571 -35.00 1.22 -16.14
N GLN A 572 -34.07 0.28 -16.22
CA GLN A 572 -32.73 0.59 -16.70
C GLN A 572 -32.80 1.08 -18.15
N VAL A 573 -32.09 2.17 -18.42
CA VAL A 573 -32.00 2.75 -19.75
C VAL A 573 -30.66 2.38 -20.35
N ASP A 574 -30.71 1.74 -21.51
CA ASP A 574 -29.52 1.45 -22.30
C ASP A 574 -28.91 2.75 -22.84
N LEU A 575 -27.85 3.22 -22.18
CA LEU A 575 -27.15 4.45 -22.54
C LEU A 575 -26.38 4.31 -23.85
N SER A 576 -26.07 3.09 -24.30
CA SER A 576 -25.41 2.84 -25.59
C SER A 576 -26.27 3.31 -26.78
N LYS A 577 -27.59 3.37 -26.62
CA LYS A 577 -28.56 3.75 -27.66
C LYS A 577 -28.83 5.26 -27.74
N LYS A 578 -28.40 6.03 -26.76
CA LYS A 578 -28.60 7.50 -26.75
C LYS A 578 -27.77 8.15 -27.83
N THR A 579 -28.25 9.23 -28.43
CA THR A 579 -27.50 10.12 -29.32
C THR A 579 -26.44 10.92 -28.54
N MET A 580 -25.51 11.57 -29.25
CA MET A 580 -24.51 12.42 -28.60
C MET A 580 -25.14 13.62 -27.86
N ALA A 581 -26.23 14.19 -28.39
CA ALA A 581 -26.96 15.27 -27.72
C ALA A 581 -27.58 14.79 -26.41
N GLU A 582 -28.27 13.64 -26.43
CA GLU A 582 -28.87 13.05 -25.22
C GLU A 582 -27.82 12.63 -24.19
N LEU A 583 -26.64 12.18 -24.62
CA LEU A 583 -25.53 11.89 -23.70
C LEU A 583 -25.00 13.16 -23.02
N VAL A 584 -24.91 14.28 -23.76
CA VAL A 584 -24.51 15.58 -23.17
C VAL A 584 -25.53 16.03 -22.13
N GLU A 585 -26.83 15.84 -22.37
CA GLU A 585 -27.88 16.08 -21.37
C GLU A 585 -27.73 15.16 -20.15
N HIS A 586 -27.35 13.89 -20.37
CA HIS A 586 -27.15 12.92 -19.28
C HIS A 586 -25.99 13.26 -18.34
N LEU A 587 -25.06 14.14 -18.73
CA LEU A 587 -24.05 14.68 -17.82
C LEU A 587 -24.65 15.49 -16.65
N GLN A 588 -25.95 15.79 -16.67
CA GLN A 588 -26.65 16.46 -15.57
C GLN A 588 -27.40 15.52 -14.62
N GLN A 589 -27.37 14.20 -14.84
CA GLN A 589 -28.07 13.24 -13.99
C GLN A 589 -27.54 13.31 -12.55
N PRO A 590 -28.38 13.24 -11.50
CA PRO A 590 -27.89 13.21 -10.11
C PRO A 590 -27.17 11.90 -9.78
N ASN A 591 -27.53 10.79 -10.43
CA ASN A 591 -26.83 9.52 -10.29
C ASN A 591 -25.44 9.59 -10.95
N LYS A 592 -24.40 9.39 -10.14
CA LYS A 592 -22.99 9.40 -10.59
C LYS A 592 -22.70 8.36 -11.66
N TRP A 593 -23.25 7.15 -11.54
CA TRP A 593 -23.07 6.09 -12.54
C TRP A 593 -23.59 6.56 -13.90
N GLN A 594 -24.77 7.18 -13.96
CA GLN A 594 -25.34 7.67 -15.22
C GLN A 594 -24.46 8.74 -15.86
N ARG A 595 -23.98 9.72 -15.07
CA ARG A 595 -23.08 10.77 -15.60
C ARG A 595 -21.75 10.21 -16.08
N GLN A 596 -21.11 9.34 -15.30
CA GLN A 596 -19.79 8.79 -15.64
C GLN A 596 -19.87 7.82 -16.81
N THR A 597 -20.95 7.04 -16.94
CA THR A 597 -21.19 6.22 -18.12
C THR A 597 -21.44 7.09 -19.36
N ALA A 598 -22.23 8.16 -19.24
CA ALA A 598 -22.41 9.11 -20.35
C ALA A 598 -21.09 9.77 -20.76
N LEU A 599 -20.28 10.22 -19.80
CA LEU A 599 -18.94 10.79 -20.02
C LEU A 599 -18.01 9.81 -20.76
N ARG A 600 -17.97 8.55 -20.31
CA ARG A 600 -17.21 7.47 -20.96
C ARG A 600 -17.66 7.27 -22.41
N LEU A 601 -18.96 7.14 -22.65
CA LEU A 601 -19.52 6.96 -23.99
C LEU A 601 -19.24 8.15 -24.91
N ILE A 602 -19.33 9.40 -24.40
CA ILE A 602 -18.94 10.60 -25.16
C ILE A 602 -17.48 10.50 -25.60
N GLY A 603 -16.57 10.19 -24.67
CA GLY A 603 -15.14 10.04 -24.97
C GLY A 603 -14.83 8.92 -25.96
N GLN A 604 -15.53 7.79 -25.87
CA GLN A 604 -15.35 6.64 -26.76
C GLN A 604 -15.93 6.85 -28.17
N ARG A 605 -17.03 7.59 -28.30
CA ARG A 605 -17.65 7.88 -29.59
C ARG A 605 -16.92 8.94 -30.39
N ARG A 606 -16.21 9.85 -29.71
CA ARG A 606 -15.33 10.86 -30.33
C ARG A 606 -16.02 11.79 -31.32
N ASP A 607 -17.33 11.94 -31.23
CA ASP A 607 -18.06 12.90 -32.05
C ASP A 607 -17.85 14.31 -31.49
N ARG A 608 -17.10 15.12 -32.25
CA ARG A 608 -16.70 16.48 -31.88
C ARG A 608 -17.79 17.52 -32.17
N SER A 609 -18.91 17.14 -32.81
CA SER A 609 -20.02 18.05 -33.14
C SER A 609 -20.63 18.73 -31.91
N VAL A 610 -20.53 18.10 -30.73
CA VAL A 610 -21.06 18.62 -29.46
C VAL A 610 -20.14 19.60 -28.73
N LEU A 611 -18.90 19.80 -29.20
CA LEU A 611 -17.93 20.70 -28.55
C LEU A 611 -18.46 22.14 -28.35
N PRO A 612 -19.15 22.79 -29.32
CA PRO A 612 -19.69 24.12 -29.10
C PRO A 612 -20.69 24.18 -27.92
N THR A 613 -21.56 23.18 -27.81
CA THR A 613 -22.53 23.06 -26.71
C THR A 613 -21.82 22.85 -25.37
N LEU A 614 -20.84 21.96 -25.32
CA LEU A 614 -20.04 21.71 -24.12
C LEU A 614 -19.31 22.98 -23.65
N LYS A 615 -18.60 23.67 -24.55
CA LYS A 615 -17.87 24.91 -24.24
C LYS A 615 -18.80 26.02 -23.75
N LYS A 616 -19.97 26.16 -24.37
CA LYS A 616 -21.03 27.10 -23.92
C LYS A 616 -21.52 26.75 -22.51
N ASN A 617 -21.77 25.48 -22.23
CA ASN A 617 -22.26 25.03 -20.93
C ASN A 617 -21.22 25.17 -19.81
N ILE A 618 -19.93 24.99 -20.11
CA ILE A 618 -18.83 25.29 -19.17
C ILE A 618 -18.85 26.78 -18.81
N ALA A 619 -18.94 27.67 -19.80
CA ALA A 619 -18.90 29.12 -19.55
C ALA A 619 -20.12 29.64 -18.75
N ALA A 620 -21.29 29.02 -18.93
CA ALA A 620 -22.51 29.40 -18.22
C ALA A 620 -22.64 28.74 -16.83
N GLY A 621 -22.06 27.56 -16.64
CA GLY A 621 -22.27 26.70 -15.47
C GLY A 621 -21.30 26.91 -14.31
N THR A 622 -21.57 26.20 -13.21
CA THR A 622 -20.70 26.04 -12.03
C THR A 622 -20.93 24.66 -11.41
N GLY A 623 -20.03 24.25 -10.51
CA GLY A 623 -20.14 23.03 -9.72
C GLY A 623 -19.97 21.76 -10.55
N GLN A 624 -20.64 20.70 -10.10
CA GLN A 624 -20.51 19.35 -10.66
C GLN A 624 -20.73 19.31 -12.17
N PHE A 625 -21.83 19.88 -12.67
CA PHE A 625 -22.17 19.72 -14.09
C PHE A 625 -21.19 20.44 -15.02
N ALA A 626 -20.67 21.59 -14.60
CA ALA A 626 -19.62 22.28 -15.36
C ALA A 626 -18.34 21.45 -15.46
N LEU A 627 -18.00 20.68 -14.41
CA LEU A 627 -16.88 19.74 -14.44
C LEU A 627 -17.11 18.60 -15.44
N GLU A 628 -18.29 18.02 -15.46
CA GLU A 628 -18.64 16.95 -16.42
C GLU A 628 -18.48 17.44 -17.87
N TYR A 629 -18.92 18.68 -18.15
CA TYR A 629 -18.73 19.29 -19.47
C TYR A 629 -17.25 19.57 -19.80
N LEU A 630 -16.44 19.97 -18.82
CA LEU A 630 -15.00 20.16 -18.97
C LEU A 630 -14.31 18.82 -19.30
N TRP A 631 -14.64 17.76 -18.57
CA TRP A 631 -14.10 16.42 -18.83
C TRP A 631 -14.52 15.90 -20.20
N ALA A 632 -15.79 16.03 -20.56
CA ALA A 632 -16.28 15.65 -21.90
C ALA A 632 -15.54 16.44 -23.00
N THR A 633 -15.35 17.74 -22.79
CA THR A 633 -14.57 18.59 -23.72
C THR A 633 -13.13 18.11 -23.85
N TYR A 634 -12.48 17.73 -22.73
CA TYR A 634 -11.13 17.20 -22.74
C TYR A 634 -11.03 15.85 -23.47
N LEU A 635 -11.94 14.91 -23.18
CA LEU A 635 -11.97 13.59 -23.82
C LEU A 635 -12.18 13.66 -25.34
N LEU A 636 -12.89 14.69 -25.81
CA LEU A 636 -13.08 14.98 -27.24
C LEU A 636 -11.93 15.80 -27.86
N GLY A 637 -10.85 16.08 -27.11
CA GLY A 637 -9.70 16.88 -27.57
C GLY A 637 -10.03 18.36 -27.78
N GLY A 638 -11.03 18.89 -27.09
CA GLY A 638 -11.51 20.28 -27.19
C GLY A 638 -10.87 21.26 -26.21
N LEU A 639 -10.02 20.80 -25.29
CA LEU A 639 -9.26 21.65 -24.35
C LEU A 639 -7.93 22.10 -24.99
N ASP A 640 -8.04 22.90 -26.05
CA ASP A 640 -6.90 23.59 -26.67
C ASP A 640 -6.35 24.71 -25.76
N ASP A 641 -5.17 25.25 -26.07
CA ASP A 641 -4.50 26.25 -25.23
C ASP A 641 -5.31 27.55 -25.07
N THR A 642 -6.07 27.95 -26.08
CA THR A 642 -6.94 29.13 -26.02
C THR A 642 -8.09 28.90 -25.06
N PHE A 643 -8.78 27.77 -25.20
CA PHE A 643 -9.90 27.42 -24.33
C PHE A 643 -9.44 27.10 -22.90
N ALA A 644 -8.28 26.46 -22.73
CA ALA A 644 -7.66 26.26 -21.42
C ALA A 644 -7.40 27.60 -20.71
N GLN A 645 -6.90 28.62 -21.42
CA GLN A 645 -6.74 29.96 -20.82
C GLN A 645 -8.07 30.59 -20.40
N THR A 646 -9.15 30.37 -21.16
CA THR A 646 -10.52 30.76 -20.77
C THR A 646 -10.96 30.03 -19.50
N CYS A 647 -10.77 28.71 -19.43
CA CYS A 647 -11.14 27.91 -18.26
C CYS A 647 -10.30 28.26 -17.02
N LEU A 648 -9.03 28.62 -17.19
CA LEU A 648 -8.16 29.13 -16.11
C LEU A 648 -8.63 30.48 -15.55
N ALA A 649 -9.46 31.23 -16.29
CA ALA A 649 -10.09 32.47 -15.84
C ALA A 649 -11.53 32.25 -15.31
N HIS A 650 -12.03 31.01 -15.30
CA HIS A 650 -13.40 30.71 -14.90
C HIS A 650 -13.66 31.06 -13.43
N LYS A 651 -14.87 31.52 -13.09
CA LYS A 651 -15.25 31.92 -11.71
C LYS A 651 -15.21 30.76 -10.72
N ASP A 652 -15.55 29.56 -11.20
CA ASP A 652 -15.54 28.34 -10.40
C ASP A 652 -14.11 27.78 -10.23
N PRO A 653 -13.61 27.64 -8.99
CA PRO A 653 -12.27 27.11 -8.74
C PRO A 653 -12.09 25.65 -9.19
N LEU A 654 -13.15 24.83 -9.23
CA LEU A 654 -13.03 23.44 -9.66
C LEU A 654 -12.70 23.33 -11.15
N ILE A 655 -13.27 24.22 -11.97
CA ILE A 655 -12.93 24.33 -13.39
C ILE A 655 -11.47 24.73 -13.54
N ARG A 656 -10.99 25.69 -12.74
CA ARG A 656 -9.57 26.10 -12.77
C ARG A 656 -8.65 24.96 -12.36
N GLU A 657 -8.96 24.26 -11.27
CA GLU A 657 -8.19 23.11 -10.75
C GLU A 657 -8.04 22.01 -11.81
N TRP A 658 -9.16 21.55 -12.37
CA TRP A 658 -9.14 20.53 -13.40
C TRP A 658 -8.48 21.00 -14.69
N THR A 659 -8.62 22.27 -15.05
CA THR A 659 -7.90 22.81 -16.21
C THR A 659 -6.39 22.78 -16.01
N VAL A 660 -5.89 23.15 -14.82
CA VAL A 660 -4.46 23.03 -14.49
C VAL A 660 -3.98 21.59 -14.66
N ARG A 661 -4.73 20.62 -14.14
CA ARG A 661 -4.41 19.18 -14.24
C ARG A 661 -4.42 18.70 -15.70
N LEU A 662 -5.54 18.85 -16.38
CA LEU A 662 -5.76 18.28 -17.73
C LEU A 662 -4.84 18.91 -18.78
N ALA A 663 -4.63 20.23 -18.71
CA ALA A 663 -3.76 20.92 -19.65
C ALA A 663 -2.27 20.56 -19.48
N SER A 664 -1.93 19.90 -18.38
CA SER A 664 -0.56 19.54 -18.00
C SER A 664 -0.38 18.02 -17.79
N ASP A 665 -1.34 17.17 -18.13
CA ASP A 665 -1.23 15.72 -17.94
C ASP A 665 -0.60 14.99 -19.14
N MET A 666 -0.61 15.59 -20.33
CA MET A 666 -0.10 14.99 -21.57
C MET A 666 1.07 15.79 -22.18
N PRO A 667 2.18 15.15 -22.62
CA PRO A 667 3.28 15.80 -23.35
C PRO A 667 2.83 16.37 -24.71
N LEU A 668 3.49 17.44 -25.17
CA LEU A 668 3.29 18.09 -26.49
C LEU A 668 3.44 17.10 -27.67
N ASP A 669 4.36 16.14 -27.57
CA ASP A 669 4.93 15.44 -28.73
C ASP A 669 4.14 14.19 -29.16
N LEU A 670 3.22 13.70 -28.31
CA LEU A 670 2.34 12.56 -28.64
C LEU A 670 1.09 12.97 -29.42
N ALA A 671 0.85 14.27 -29.56
CA ALA A 671 -0.33 14.79 -30.24
C ALA A 671 -0.04 15.18 -31.71
N ALA A 672 1.22 15.06 -32.16
CA ALA A 672 1.65 15.19 -33.56
C ALA A 672 1.62 13.85 -34.36
N ASN A 673 1.80 12.68 -33.73
CA ASN A 673 1.96 11.38 -34.42
C ASN A 673 0.67 10.55 -34.60
N ALA A 674 -0.51 11.13 -34.38
CA ALA A 674 -1.80 10.42 -34.49
C ALA A 674 -2.30 10.19 -35.93
N ASN A 675 -1.55 10.63 -36.96
CA ASN A 675 -2.00 10.59 -38.37
C ASN A 675 -1.72 9.28 -39.12
N THR A 676 -1.00 8.30 -38.55
CA THR A 676 -0.57 7.09 -39.29
C THR A 676 -1.28 5.79 -38.91
N THR A 677 -2.13 5.76 -37.88
CA THR A 677 -2.77 4.50 -37.39
C THR A 677 -4.31 4.55 -37.28
N GLY A 678 -4.96 5.65 -37.68
CA GLY A 678 -6.42 5.79 -37.58
C GLY A 678 -6.97 5.86 -36.13
N ARG A 679 -6.12 5.77 -35.10
CA ARG A 679 -6.48 5.93 -33.69
C ARG A 679 -6.05 7.32 -33.19
N VAL A 680 -6.97 8.29 -33.20
CA VAL A 680 -6.78 9.60 -32.53
C VAL A 680 -6.62 9.39 -31.01
N VAL A 681 -5.67 10.08 -30.38
CA VAL A 681 -5.44 10.05 -28.93
C VAL A 681 -6.48 10.94 -28.22
N PRO A 682 -7.18 10.49 -27.16
CA PRO A 682 -7.91 11.39 -26.26
C PRO A 682 -6.89 12.26 -25.49
N GLY A 683 -6.95 13.59 -25.63
CA GLY A 683 -6.00 14.56 -25.05
C GLY A 683 -5.27 15.42 -26.10
N PRO A 684 -4.80 16.63 -25.76
CA PRO A 684 -4.63 17.74 -26.73
C PRO A 684 -3.30 17.75 -27.50
N ARG A 685 -3.35 18.50 -28.62
CA ARG A 685 -2.30 19.25 -29.37
C ARG A 685 -1.82 18.72 -30.72
N GLN A 686 -2.46 19.13 -31.83
CA GLN A 686 -1.66 19.28 -33.06
C GLN A 686 -0.63 20.39 -32.82
N VAL A 687 0.65 20.04 -32.69
CA VAL A 687 1.77 21.00 -32.73
C VAL A 687 2.51 20.78 -34.05
N GLN A 688 2.75 21.88 -34.78
CA GLN A 688 3.48 21.91 -36.05
C GLN A 688 5.01 22.04 -35.86
N ASP A 689 5.62 21.38 -34.87
CA ASP A 689 7.07 21.48 -34.65
C ASP A 689 7.74 20.09 -34.59
N GLU A 690 8.74 19.89 -35.46
CA GLU A 690 9.32 18.61 -35.88
C GLU A 690 10.52 18.11 -35.04
N HIS A 691 10.68 18.57 -33.80
CA HIS A 691 11.75 18.05 -32.95
C HIS A 691 11.15 17.61 -31.63
N LEU A 692 11.30 16.33 -31.28
CA LEU A 692 11.63 15.79 -29.95
C LEU A 692 11.35 14.26 -29.90
N ALA A 693 12.40 13.46 -29.64
CA ALA A 693 12.33 12.01 -29.41
C ALA A 693 13.20 11.61 -28.20
N GLY A 694 12.68 10.72 -27.35
CA GLY A 694 13.14 10.47 -25.96
C GLY A 694 12.27 11.31 -25.01
N HIS A 695 11.89 10.91 -23.81
CA HIS A 695 12.76 10.72 -22.64
C HIS A 695 12.03 9.99 -21.46
N ARG A 696 12.49 10.21 -20.22
CA ARG A 696 11.95 9.72 -18.92
C ARG A 696 11.57 10.89 -17.99
N PHE A 697 10.59 10.68 -17.08
CA PHE A 697 10.18 11.51 -15.91
C PHE A 697 10.58 13.00 -15.96
N GLY A 698 9.65 13.88 -16.37
CA GLY A 698 9.85 15.34 -16.47
C GLY A 698 9.48 15.98 -17.82
N GLU A 699 8.85 15.23 -18.73
CA GLU A 699 8.57 15.66 -20.12
C GLU A 699 7.20 16.26 -20.39
N THR A 700 6.32 16.41 -19.40
CA THR A 700 5.09 17.13 -19.70
C THR A 700 5.44 18.60 -19.89
N ARG A 701 5.57 19.03 -21.14
CA ARG A 701 5.67 20.44 -21.50
C ARG A 701 4.28 20.99 -21.76
N VAL A 702 4.04 22.22 -21.34
CA VAL A 702 2.94 23.03 -21.82
C VAL A 702 3.45 24.08 -22.80
N SER A 703 2.58 24.64 -23.64
CA SER A 703 2.99 25.74 -24.52
C SER A 703 3.44 26.96 -23.72
N ILE A 704 4.29 27.81 -24.31
CA ILE A 704 4.78 29.02 -23.65
C ILE A 704 3.62 29.94 -23.19
N PRO A 705 2.57 30.20 -24.00
CA PRO A 705 1.42 30.99 -23.54
C PRO A 705 0.73 30.38 -22.32
N LEU A 706 0.51 29.06 -22.33
CA LEU A 706 -0.14 28.37 -21.23
C LEU A 706 0.75 28.36 -19.97
N ALA A 707 2.06 28.13 -20.11
CA ALA A 707 3.01 28.22 -19.00
C ALA A 707 2.95 29.58 -18.30
N ARG A 708 2.95 30.68 -19.09
CA ARG A 708 2.79 32.05 -18.57
C ARG A 708 1.45 32.22 -17.85
N LYS A 709 0.36 31.70 -18.41
CA LYS A 709 -0.96 31.75 -17.78
C LYS A 709 -0.98 31.00 -16.45
N LEU A 710 -0.39 29.82 -16.35
CA LEU A 710 -0.30 29.05 -15.11
C LEU A 710 0.46 29.82 -14.01
N VAL A 711 1.55 30.48 -14.39
CA VAL A 711 2.32 31.38 -13.50
C VAL A 711 1.44 32.54 -13.02
N ASP A 712 0.66 33.17 -13.90
CA ASP A 712 -0.23 34.26 -13.50
C ASP A 712 -1.35 33.80 -12.57
N VAL A 713 -1.94 32.62 -12.81
CA VAL A 713 -2.90 32.01 -11.90
C VAL A 713 -2.25 31.75 -10.53
N ALA A 714 -1.02 31.22 -10.49
CA ALA A 714 -0.33 30.95 -9.24
C ALA A 714 -0.07 32.19 -8.37
N LYS A 715 0.12 33.36 -8.97
CA LYS A 715 0.31 34.64 -8.26
C LYS A 715 -0.97 35.12 -7.55
N SER A 716 -2.15 34.88 -8.13
CA SER A 716 -3.41 35.45 -7.64
C SER A 716 -4.39 34.45 -7.02
N GLU A 717 -4.22 33.15 -7.27
CA GLU A 717 -5.17 32.13 -6.84
C GLU A 717 -5.21 31.97 -5.31
N THR A 718 -6.42 32.01 -4.76
CA THR A 718 -6.69 31.91 -3.32
C THR A 718 -7.28 30.57 -2.92
N TYR A 719 -7.89 29.83 -3.85
CA TYR A 719 -8.50 28.54 -3.54
C TYR A 719 -7.46 27.44 -3.35
N VAL A 720 -7.42 26.86 -2.16
CA VAL A 720 -6.36 25.95 -1.71
C VAL A 720 -6.14 24.76 -2.64
N ARG A 721 -7.21 24.20 -3.25
CA ARG A 721 -7.07 23.04 -4.13
C ARG A 721 -6.45 23.38 -5.47
N VAL A 722 -6.79 24.53 -6.06
CA VAL A 722 -6.13 24.98 -7.30
C VAL A 722 -4.64 25.19 -7.03
N ARG A 723 -4.28 25.79 -5.89
CA ARG A 723 -2.88 25.96 -5.48
C ARG A 723 -2.17 24.62 -5.27
N SER A 724 -2.84 23.66 -4.64
CA SER A 724 -2.32 22.31 -4.45
C SER A 724 -2.09 21.60 -5.80
N GLN A 725 -3.02 21.75 -6.75
CA GLN A 725 -2.88 21.19 -8.09
C GLN A 725 -1.79 21.88 -8.91
N LEU A 726 -1.59 23.20 -8.78
CA LEU A 726 -0.46 23.91 -9.39
C LEU A 726 0.88 23.39 -8.86
N ALA A 727 1.00 23.16 -7.55
CA ALA A 727 2.20 22.58 -6.95
C ALA A 727 2.45 21.13 -7.43
N SER A 728 1.40 20.31 -7.49
CA SER A 728 1.46 18.96 -8.07
C SER A 728 1.91 18.98 -9.53
N THR A 729 1.38 19.93 -10.31
CA THR A 729 1.70 20.12 -11.72
C THR A 729 3.15 20.56 -11.92
N ALA A 730 3.64 21.50 -11.10
CA ALA A 730 5.02 21.97 -11.15
C ALA A 730 6.04 20.83 -11.05
N LYS A 731 5.76 19.81 -10.22
CA LYS A 731 6.63 18.62 -10.06
C LYS A 731 6.80 17.81 -11.36
N ARG A 732 5.87 17.97 -12.31
CA ARG A 732 5.82 17.19 -13.57
C ARG A 732 6.22 17.99 -14.81
N LEU A 733 6.34 19.31 -14.67
CA LEU A 733 6.85 20.20 -15.72
C LEU A 733 8.39 20.25 -15.70
N PRO A 734 9.04 20.55 -16.83
CA PRO A 734 10.49 20.77 -16.84
C PRO A 734 10.86 22.03 -16.05
N ALA A 735 12.12 22.11 -15.60
CA ALA A 735 12.58 23.13 -14.66
C ALA A 735 12.33 24.58 -15.11
N ASP A 736 12.45 24.86 -16.41
CA ASP A 736 12.20 26.17 -17.02
C ASP A 736 10.74 26.62 -16.89
N GLN A 737 9.79 25.68 -16.83
CA GLN A 737 8.36 25.95 -16.63
C GLN A 737 7.94 25.80 -15.16
N ALA A 738 8.56 24.88 -14.43
CA ALA A 738 8.26 24.58 -13.03
C ALA A 738 8.73 25.68 -12.08
N LEU A 739 9.97 26.18 -12.24
CA LEU A 739 10.56 27.15 -11.31
C LEU A 739 9.78 28.48 -11.24
N PRO A 740 9.36 29.10 -12.37
CA PRO A 740 8.51 30.30 -12.31
C PRO A 740 7.17 30.06 -11.60
N LEU A 741 6.60 28.86 -11.76
CA LEU A 741 5.35 28.48 -11.13
C LEU A 741 5.50 28.36 -9.61
N ILE A 742 6.59 27.74 -9.15
CA ILE A 742 6.92 27.58 -7.73
C ILE A 742 7.32 28.92 -7.08
N ASN A 743 8.07 29.76 -7.80
CA ASN A 743 8.59 31.03 -7.29
C ASN A 743 7.57 32.17 -7.31
N SER A 744 6.35 31.93 -7.80
CA SER A 744 5.29 32.95 -7.84
C SER A 744 4.92 33.35 -6.40
N PRO A 745 5.26 34.58 -5.96
CA PRO A 745 5.15 34.97 -4.56
C PRO A 745 3.69 35.02 -4.11
N THR A 746 3.44 34.52 -2.90
CA THR A 746 2.14 34.62 -2.23
C THR A 746 1.92 36.04 -1.72
N THR A 747 1.26 36.91 -2.48
CA THR A 747 0.62 38.10 -1.89
C THR A 747 -0.67 37.69 -1.17
N SER A 748 -0.52 36.98 -0.06
CA SER A 748 -1.49 36.94 1.04
C SER A 748 -0.79 36.38 2.27
N THR A 749 -0.60 37.26 3.23
CA THR A 749 -0.13 37.00 4.59
C THR A 749 -1.00 35.96 5.31
N TYR A 750 -0.57 34.71 5.36
CA TYR A 750 -0.86 33.87 6.52
C TYR A 750 0.22 34.13 7.57
N ARG A 751 -0.01 35.16 8.41
CA ARG A 751 0.66 35.20 9.71
C ARG A 751 0.26 33.94 10.45
N CYS A 752 1.23 33.09 10.71
CA CYS A 752 1.11 31.92 11.56
C CYS A 752 0.55 32.35 12.93
N CYS A 753 -0.73 32.04 13.21
CA CYS A 753 -1.30 32.16 14.54
C CYS A 753 -0.82 30.97 15.39
N CYS A 754 0.45 30.99 15.78
CA CYS A 754 0.98 30.12 16.83
C CYS A 754 1.31 30.99 18.05
N GLY A 755 0.39 30.97 19.02
CA GLY A 755 0.64 30.99 20.46
C GLY A 755 1.59 32.04 21.04
N GLY A 756 1.09 33.24 21.28
CA GLY A 756 1.59 34.13 22.34
C GLY A 756 0.52 34.32 23.39
N ARG A 757 0.59 33.57 24.51
CA ARG A 757 -0.19 33.86 25.71
C ARG A 757 0.18 35.26 26.20
N SER A 758 -0.76 36.19 26.20
CA SER A 758 -0.72 37.32 27.14
C SER A 758 -2.12 37.68 27.62
N ASN A 759 -2.18 38.01 28.91
CA ASN A 759 -3.36 38.05 29.75
C ASN A 759 -4.48 38.97 29.24
N ARG A 760 -5.71 38.44 29.19
CA ARG A 760 -6.94 39.24 29.20
C ARG A 760 -7.11 39.92 30.56
N ARG A 761 -7.00 41.24 30.60
CA ARG A 761 -7.82 42.10 31.46
C ARG A 761 -8.37 43.23 30.59
N GLY A 762 -9.69 43.27 30.45
CA GLY A 762 -10.36 44.26 29.62
C GLY A 762 -10.48 45.63 30.30
N ARG A 763 -10.77 46.66 29.49
CA ARG A 763 -11.87 47.61 29.72
C ARG A 763 -11.98 48.63 28.59
N ARG A 764 -13.22 49.08 28.43
CA ARG A 764 -13.77 50.05 27.48
C ARG A 764 -13.12 51.44 27.58
N THR A 765 -13.14 52.16 26.46
CA THR A 765 -12.93 53.61 26.25
C THR A 765 -13.94 54.48 27.04
N PRO A 766 -13.85 55.82 27.00
CA PRO A 766 -12.73 56.73 27.28
C PRO A 766 -13.17 57.87 28.24
N ARG A 767 -12.25 58.66 28.85
CA ARG A 767 -12.46 60.11 29.10
C ARG A 767 -11.27 60.80 29.80
N THR A 768 -11.18 62.09 29.48
CA THR A 768 -10.46 63.23 30.09
C THR A 768 -8.95 63.39 29.88
N SER A 769 -8.66 64.57 29.31
CA SER A 769 -7.42 65.32 29.07
C SER A 769 -6.79 65.86 30.38
N PRO A 770 -5.79 66.77 30.34
CA PRO A 770 -4.47 66.72 29.70
C PRO A 770 -3.33 67.12 30.69
N ARG A 771 -2.05 66.88 30.36
CA ARG A 771 -0.89 67.79 30.55
C ARG A 771 0.46 67.07 30.47
N CYS A 772 1.43 67.82 29.89
CA CYS A 772 2.87 67.91 30.20
C CYS A 772 3.69 66.62 30.38
N SER A 773 4.93 66.46 29.92
CA SER A 773 5.94 67.37 29.36
C SER A 773 7.17 66.51 28.99
N LYS A 774 7.90 66.95 27.96
CA LYS A 774 9.37 66.85 27.74
C LYS A 774 10.18 65.77 28.49
N THR A 775 10.96 64.98 27.75
CA THR A 775 12.47 64.96 27.70
C THR A 775 12.94 63.67 27.00
N ARG A 776 13.62 63.78 25.85
CA ARG A 776 15.09 63.74 25.61
C ARG A 776 15.77 62.37 25.75
N THR A 777 16.09 61.80 24.58
CA THR A 777 17.39 61.25 24.10
C THR A 777 18.21 60.26 24.95
N CYS A 778 18.49 59.09 24.36
CA CYS A 778 19.78 58.38 24.27
C CYS A 778 19.63 57.29 23.18
N GLY A 779 20.52 56.98 22.25
CA GLY A 779 21.94 57.29 22.10
C GLY A 779 22.80 56.02 22.14
N SER A 780 23.22 55.50 20.97
CA SER A 780 24.26 54.46 20.74
C SER A 780 23.95 53.02 21.22
N ALA A 781 24.47 51.92 20.66
CA ALA A 781 25.75 51.71 19.98
C ALA A 781 25.75 50.52 18.97
N ARG A 782 26.77 50.54 18.11
CA ARG A 782 27.14 49.62 17.02
C ARG A 782 27.49 48.20 17.49
N SER A 783 27.28 47.19 16.64
CA SER A 783 28.34 46.55 15.81
C SER A 783 28.06 45.07 15.45
N SER A 784 28.25 44.79 14.16
CA SER A 784 28.80 43.56 13.52
C SER A 784 28.35 42.17 13.97
N ARG A 785 27.81 41.37 13.03
CA ARG A 785 28.58 40.34 12.29
C ARG A 785 27.71 39.64 11.24
N SER A 786 28.31 39.50 10.06
CA SER A 786 27.92 38.72 8.89
C SER A 786 28.01 37.21 9.13
N ILE A 787 27.05 36.41 8.66
CA ILE A 787 27.28 35.02 8.21
C ILE A 787 26.45 34.74 6.95
N SER A 788 27.13 34.08 6.02
CA SER A 788 26.86 33.81 4.62
C SER A 788 25.83 32.72 4.32
N CYS A 789 25.24 32.85 3.12
CA CYS A 789 24.55 31.81 2.36
C CYS A 789 25.43 30.58 2.04
N ARG A 790 24.79 29.41 1.92
CA ARG A 790 25.06 28.25 1.02
C ARG A 790 23.83 27.31 1.13
N SER A 791 22.98 27.27 0.10
CA SER A 791 22.96 26.33 -1.06
C SER A 791 22.28 25.01 -0.71
#